data_AF-A0A8H5S347-F1
#
_entry.id   AF-A0A8H5S347-F1
#
_cell.length_a   1.000
_cell.length_b   1.000
_cell.length_c   1.000
_cell.angle_alpha   90.00
_cell.angle_beta   90.00
_cell.angle_gamma   90.00
#
_symmetry.space_group_name_H-M   'P 1'
#
loop_
_entity.id
_entity.type
_entity.pdbx_description
1 polymer ?
#
loop_
_entity_poly.entity_id
_entity_poly.type
_entity_poly.pdbx_seq_one_letter_code
_entity_poly.pdbx_strand_id
1 'polypeptide(L)'
;MSSNIGLVDEYLAKGTWKTAENANSTYSHQGLMQYVSNQIISQYWLEKIYTEEIRKYDHENRFHIHDLGFLSAYCSGWSIEDILLQGFGGVENKIQCRPAKHLNTALNQIVNFLFTLQGELAGAQALSSFDTYLAPFIRSDALCYTDVFKYVQSFVYSLNVPTRSGFQAPFTNLSLDLICPKRLGDQCVIIGGELRTNWVYSDFQEEMDILNKAFAEVMMQGDGNGNIFSFPIPTYNVSDGIDWESPRWQSIWEMTAKYGVPYFANFINSDLDPEDFRSMCCRLRLDLSKLHCRVGGQYGASPLTGSVGVVTINLPNLAYRSNGSKETFMAELTTTLIVAKDSLEIKRKLVDENSTLYPYAAHYLSATKHRTGSYWTNHFSTIGVNGMNEALVDLLGAGIGERQDFALEILEFIKDQLQEFQKETGNLYNLEASPAESTCYKFAKRDKELFPDKDIPTYYTNSTMLPVDTTEDLFEAMGHQEALQCSYTGGTVFHAFLGEQLPSWKLARDLIKTLTARFRIPYITLTPTFSICPTHGYRAGEQPECTVCGELTLVYSRIVGYFRPTRDWNRGKSKEFVQRKVYKYETGLERLSNDNKLQELEKQVAAIQDLPVAGYIKSTLSDYPGKMQASIMFTSRCNLACPWCHNGPLVQGECDDVTIVDVFRHITSTSHKSLVVSGGEPTIHKGLLPFLRILKAAEISIKLDSNGTSPEVLKQVFSENLVDFVAMDIKCALENYKRVTGKKVKPKLLEASIDLIKSSGVPYEFRTTVVPELVDVEDLFEAKRLSGKKLTMQKFRNGETLLDEKFRTFQEHTDEEFDKLVSQVA
;
A
#
# COMPACT_ATOMS: atom_id res chain seq x y z
N MET A 1 14.72 -44.76 16.61
CA MET A 1 15.48 -44.38 15.41
C MET A 1 14.91 -45.19 14.26
N SER A 2 14.35 -44.54 13.24
CA SER A 2 14.09 -45.24 11.97
C SER A 2 15.43 -45.72 11.45
N SER A 3 15.56 -46.98 11.06
CA SER A 3 16.73 -47.40 10.29
C SER A 3 16.80 -46.54 9.03
N ASN A 4 18.00 -46.30 8.49
CA ASN A 4 18.16 -45.58 7.22
C ASN A 4 17.34 -46.21 6.08
N ILE A 5 17.03 -47.51 6.19
CA ILE A 5 16.17 -48.26 5.28
C ILE A 5 14.70 -47.81 5.42
N GLY A 6 14.21 -47.59 6.65
CA GLY A 6 12.83 -47.16 6.90
C GLY A 6 12.48 -45.79 6.29
N LEU A 7 13.46 -44.89 6.11
CA LEU A 7 13.25 -43.62 5.41
C LEU A 7 12.91 -43.82 3.93
N VAL A 8 13.48 -44.85 3.30
CA VAL A 8 13.20 -45.19 1.90
C VAL A 8 11.80 -45.77 1.79
N ASP A 9 11.45 -46.73 2.65
CA ASP A 9 10.10 -47.33 2.67
C ASP A 9 9.01 -46.27 2.89
N GLU A 10 9.26 -45.32 3.79
CA GLU A 10 8.36 -44.20 4.10
C GLU A 10 8.11 -43.28 2.88
N TYR A 11 9.17 -42.95 2.14
CA TYR A 11 9.05 -42.14 0.92
C TYR A 11 8.31 -42.91 -0.18
N LEU A 12 8.65 -44.18 -0.42
CA LEU A 12 8.01 -45.03 -1.43
C LEU A 12 6.52 -45.24 -1.15
N ALA A 13 6.14 -45.36 0.13
CA ALA A 13 4.75 -45.48 0.56
C ALA A 13 3.94 -44.18 0.42
N LYS A 14 4.59 -43.05 0.08
CA LYS A 14 4.00 -41.69 0.12
C LYS A 14 3.35 -41.38 1.48
N GLY A 15 3.85 -42.00 2.55
CA GLY A 15 3.18 -42.05 3.84
C GLY A 15 3.30 -40.76 4.68
N THR A 16 4.17 -39.83 4.30
CA THR A 16 4.43 -38.61 5.09
C THR A 16 4.06 -37.33 4.39
N TRP A 17 3.47 -36.42 5.16
CA TRP A 17 3.26 -35.03 4.77
C TRP A 17 4.57 -34.29 4.48
N LYS A 18 5.72 -34.76 5.00
CA LYS A 18 7.06 -34.21 4.72
C LYS A 18 7.41 -34.21 3.23
N THR A 19 6.82 -35.13 2.44
CA THR A 19 6.97 -35.13 0.97
C THR A 19 6.30 -33.93 0.30
N ALA A 20 5.38 -33.24 0.99
CA ALA A 20 4.70 -32.02 0.57
C ALA A 20 5.12 -30.79 1.42
N GLU A 21 6.29 -30.84 2.08
CA GLU A 21 6.82 -29.71 2.88
C GLU A 21 7.22 -28.49 2.02
N ASN A 22 7.48 -28.69 0.73
CA ASN A 22 7.77 -27.62 -0.21
C ASN A 22 6.95 -27.87 -1.47
N ALA A 23 6.11 -26.92 -1.87
CA ALA A 23 5.24 -27.05 -3.04
C ALA A 23 6.01 -27.13 -4.38
N ASN A 24 7.32 -26.83 -4.38
CA ASN A 24 8.22 -27.06 -5.51
C ASN A 24 8.68 -28.54 -5.63
N SER A 25 8.58 -29.33 -4.56
CA SER A 25 8.99 -30.75 -4.56
C SER A 25 8.02 -31.64 -5.34
N THR A 26 8.56 -32.62 -6.07
CA THR A 26 7.76 -33.65 -6.73
C THR A 26 8.25 -35.05 -6.37
N TYR A 27 7.32 -35.99 -6.16
CA TYR A 27 7.64 -37.40 -5.95
C TYR A 27 8.45 -37.94 -7.14
N SER A 28 9.72 -38.26 -6.90
CA SER A 28 10.67 -38.66 -7.95
C SER A 28 11.87 -39.37 -7.34
N HIS A 29 12.69 -40.00 -8.18
CA HIS A 29 13.93 -40.62 -7.72
C HIS A 29 14.90 -39.59 -7.11
N GLN A 30 15.01 -38.39 -7.69
CA GLN A 30 15.87 -37.34 -7.13
C GLN A 30 15.28 -36.74 -5.84
N GLY A 31 13.95 -36.64 -5.76
CA GLY A 31 13.27 -36.27 -4.52
C GLY A 31 13.54 -37.25 -3.38
N LEU A 32 13.63 -38.56 -3.67
CA LEU A 32 14.04 -39.57 -2.68
C LEU A 32 15.48 -39.35 -2.20
N MET A 33 16.42 -39.13 -3.12
CA MET A 33 17.83 -38.88 -2.77
C MET A 33 17.97 -37.67 -1.85
N GLN A 34 17.26 -36.58 -2.19
CA GLN A 34 17.24 -35.38 -1.36
C GLN A 34 16.55 -35.63 -0.01
N TYR A 35 15.42 -36.34 0.02
CA TYR A 35 14.71 -36.66 1.26
C TYR A 35 15.63 -37.39 2.26
N VAL A 36 16.32 -38.44 1.81
CA VAL A 36 17.24 -39.22 2.65
C VAL A 36 18.42 -38.35 3.11
N SER A 37 19.05 -37.62 2.19
CA SER A 37 20.17 -36.72 2.50
C SER A 37 19.79 -35.67 3.55
N ASN A 38 18.63 -35.03 3.38
CA ASN A 38 18.15 -33.98 4.26
C ASN A 38 17.93 -34.49 5.69
N GLN A 39 17.37 -35.69 5.88
CA GLN A 39 17.18 -36.24 7.23
C GLN A 39 18.52 -36.52 7.91
N ILE A 40 19.50 -37.08 7.18
CA ILE A 40 20.82 -37.41 7.74
C ILE A 40 21.59 -36.13 8.11
N ILE A 41 21.62 -35.14 7.22
CA ILE A 41 22.32 -33.86 7.46
C ILE A 41 21.65 -33.09 8.59
N SER A 42 20.31 -33.10 8.66
CA SER A 42 19.58 -32.45 9.78
C SER A 42 19.95 -33.08 11.12
N GLN A 43 20.06 -34.41 11.18
CA GLN A 43 20.49 -35.10 12.38
C GLN A 43 21.93 -34.76 12.73
N TYR A 44 22.83 -34.66 11.74
CA TYR A 44 24.21 -34.26 11.96
C TYR A 44 24.32 -32.85 12.56
N TRP A 45 23.56 -31.87 12.04
CA TRP A 45 23.48 -30.54 12.62
C TRP A 45 23.08 -30.59 14.10
N LEU A 46 21.95 -31.23 14.40
CA LEU A 46 21.39 -31.24 15.75
C LEU A 46 22.26 -32.03 16.73
N GLU A 47 22.80 -33.17 16.32
CA GLU A 47 23.51 -34.09 17.23
C GLU A 47 25.01 -33.79 17.39
N LYS A 48 25.66 -33.25 16.35
CA LYS A 48 27.13 -33.06 16.32
C LYS A 48 27.57 -31.61 16.32
N ILE A 49 26.82 -30.71 15.69
CA ILE A 49 27.25 -29.32 15.51
C ILE A 49 26.62 -28.41 16.56
N TYR A 50 25.30 -28.46 16.70
CA TYR A 50 24.59 -27.60 17.65
C TYR A 50 24.71 -28.12 19.08
N THR A 51 24.72 -27.17 20.01
CA THR A 51 24.76 -27.44 21.45
C THR A 51 23.50 -28.15 21.91
N GLU A 52 23.58 -28.78 23.07
CA GLU A 52 22.42 -29.42 23.71
C GLU A 52 21.28 -28.40 23.96
N GLU A 53 21.62 -27.16 24.31
CA GLU A 53 20.65 -26.09 24.52
C GLU A 53 19.89 -25.73 23.23
N ILE A 54 20.59 -25.52 22.11
CA ILE A 54 19.94 -25.23 20.82
C ILE A 54 19.01 -26.37 20.42
N ARG A 55 19.48 -27.62 20.57
CA ARG A 55 18.67 -28.81 20.27
C ARG A 55 17.44 -28.91 21.16
N LYS A 56 17.57 -28.58 22.45
CA LYS A 56 16.44 -28.54 23.39
C LYS A 56 15.40 -27.52 22.94
N TYR A 57 15.79 -26.32 22.54
CA TYR A 57 14.86 -25.28 22.10
C TYR A 57 14.14 -25.63 20.79
N ASP A 58 14.82 -26.28 19.84
CA ASP A 58 14.19 -26.83 18.63
C ASP A 58 13.16 -27.93 18.99
N HIS A 59 13.52 -28.86 19.88
CA HIS A 59 12.62 -29.92 20.33
C HIS A 59 11.40 -29.41 21.13
N GLU A 60 11.59 -28.35 21.90
CA GLU A 60 10.56 -27.62 22.65
C GLU A 60 9.70 -26.71 21.77
N ASN A 61 9.99 -26.67 20.46
CA ASN A 61 9.25 -25.93 19.44
C ASN A 61 9.22 -24.40 19.68
N ARG A 62 10.24 -23.86 20.35
CA ARG A 62 10.37 -22.42 20.67
C ARG A 62 10.79 -21.60 19.45
N PHE A 63 11.57 -22.21 18.56
CA PHE A 63 11.92 -21.66 17.25
C PHE A 63 12.05 -22.78 16.23
N HIS A 64 12.23 -22.40 14.96
CA HIS A 64 12.56 -23.32 13.88
C HIS A 64 13.85 -22.85 13.18
N ILE A 65 14.85 -23.74 13.12
CA ILE A 65 16.04 -23.55 12.31
C ILE A 65 15.74 -24.02 10.89
N HIS A 66 15.83 -23.11 9.92
CA HIS A 66 15.52 -23.43 8.53
C HIS A 66 16.66 -24.17 7.84
N ASP A 67 16.28 -25.00 6.85
CA ASP A 67 17.18 -25.70 5.92
C ASP A 67 18.29 -26.55 6.56
N LEU A 68 17.98 -27.19 7.69
CA LEU A 68 18.86 -28.18 8.33
C LEU A 68 19.24 -29.34 7.40
N GLY A 69 18.54 -29.54 6.28
CA GLY A 69 18.91 -30.53 5.27
C GLY A 69 20.19 -30.19 4.50
N PHE A 70 20.69 -28.97 4.60
CA PHE A 70 21.88 -28.49 3.90
C PHE A 70 22.97 -28.10 4.90
N LEU A 71 24.18 -28.59 4.66
CA LEU A 71 25.38 -28.13 5.35
C LEU A 71 25.97 -26.98 4.54
N SER A 72 25.27 -25.84 4.48
CA SER A 72 25.67 -24.66 3.69
C SER A 72 24.98 -23.37 4.18
N ALA A 73 25.37 -22.24 3.58
CA ALA A 73 24.66 -20.96 3.72
C ALA A 73 23.25 -21.02 3.12
N TYR A 74 22.38 -20.10 3.55
CA TYR A 74 20.99 -20.07 3.07
C TYR A 74 20.88 -19.48 1.66
N CYS A 75 20.88 -18.17 1.49
CA CYS A 75 20.60 -17.52 0.21
C CYS A 75 21.66 -16.47 -0.14
N SER A 76 21.76 -16.12 -1.42
CA SER A 76 22.71 -15.11 -1.88
C SER A 76 22.22 -14.36 -3.12
N GLY A 77 22.46 -13.06 -3.14
CA GLY A 77 22.43 -12.22 -4.32
C GLY A 77 23.81 -12.17 -4.97
N TRP A 78 23.85 -12.22 -6.30
CA TRP A 78 25.08 -12.28 -7.06
C TRP A 78 25.25 -11.05 -7.95
N SER A 79 26.50 -10.70 -8.23
CA SER A 79 26.85 -9.57 -9.08
C SER A 79 26.84 -9.98 -10.55
N ILE A 80 25.96 -9.39 -11.35
CA ILE A 80 26.01 -9.55 -12.81
C ILE A 80 27.32 -8.95 -13.35
N GLU A 81 27.81 -7.86 -12.78
CA GLU A 81 29.10 -7.26 -13.13
C GLU A 81 30.25 -8.28 -13.01
N ASP A 82 30.30 -9.07 -11.94
CA ASP A 82 31.33 -10.11 -11.78
C ASP A 82 31.21 -11.18 -12.87
N ILE A 83 30.00 -11.61 -13.21
CA ILE A 83 29.76 -12.58 -14.28
C ILE A 83 30.19 -12.00 -15.63
N LEU A 84 29.92 -10.72 -15.89
CA LEU A 84 30.28 -10.04 -17.14
C LEU A 84 31.77 -9.71 -17.25
N LEU A 85 32.48 -9.53 -16.14
CA LEU A 85 33.92 -9.27 -16.09
C LEU A 85 34.75 -10.56 -16.13
N GLN A 86 34.33 -11.59 -15.38
CA GLN A 86 35.12 -12.80 -15.15
C GLN A 86 34.66 -13.97 -16.03
N GLY A 87 33.39 -13.98 -16.46
CA GLY A 87 32.73 -15.13 -17.07
C GLY A 87 32.34 -16.19 -16.04
N PHE A 88 31.85 -17.34 -16.51
CA PHE A 88 31.53 -18.47 -15.64
C PHE A 88 32.74 -19.38 -15.43
N GLY A 89 33.30 -19.46 -14.21
CA GLY A 89 34.43 -20.35 -13.94
C GLY A 89 34.94 -20.31 -12.51
N GLY A 90 36.27 -20.44 -12.36
CA GLY A 90 36.98 -20.26 -11.09
C GLY A 90 37.32 -21.52 -10.30
N VAL A 91 36.86 -22.69 -10.74
CA VAL A 91 37.11 -23.97 -10.06
C VAL A 91 38.09 -24.83 -10.86
N GLU A 92 39.12 -25.34 -10.17
CA GLU A 92 40.17 -26.16 -10.78
C GLU A 92 39.58 -27.45 -11.39
N ASN A 93 40.10 -27.87 -12.55
CA ASN A 93 39.67 -29.06 -13.27
C ASN A 93 38.17 -29.08 -13.67
N LYS A 94 37.52 -27.91 -13.69
CA LYS A 94 36.17 -27.70 -14.25
C LYS A 94 36.23 -26.77 -15.46
N ILE A 95 35.14 -26.75 -16.23
CA ILE A 95 35.03 -25.87 -17.39
C ILE A 95 35.13 -24.39 -16.98
N GLN A 96 35.79 -23.59 -17.82
CA GLN A 96 35.83 -22.14 -17.66
C GLN A 96 35.32 -21.48 -18.94
N CYS A 97 34.36 -20.58 -18.79
CA CYS A 97 33.78 -19.77 -19.85
C CYS A 97 34.40 -18.38 -19.78
N ARG A 98 34.90 -17.89 -20.93
CA ARG A 98 35.32 -16.49 -21.04
C ARG A 98 34.09 -15.55 -20.91
N PRO A 99 34.30 -14.29 -20.50
CA PRO A 99 33.26 -13.27 -20.47
C PRO A 99 32.43 -13.20 -21.76
N ALA A 100 31.11 -13.09 -21.60
CA ALA A 100 30.17 -13.10 -22.71
C ALA A 100 30.30 -11.85 -23.60
N LYS A 101 30.26 -12.05 -24.92
CA LYS A 101 30.29 -10.97 -25.93
C LYS A 101 28.94 -10.72 -26.61
N HIS A 102 27.97 -11.62 -26.43
CA HIS A 102 26.66 -11.59 -27.06
C HIS A 102 25.56 -11.85 -26.03
N LEU A 103 24.36 -11.30 -26.25
CA LEU A 103 23.25 -11.40 -25.29
C LEU A 103 22.90 -12.86 -24.96
N ASN A 104 22.73 -13.70 -25.98
CA ASN A 104 22.40 -15.12 -25.80
C ASN A 104 23.48 -15.85 -24.97
N THR A 105 24.76 -15.54 -25.19
CA THR A 105 25.85 -16.14 -24.42
C THR A 105 25.81 -15.69 -22.95
N ALA A 106 25.52 -14.42 -22.68
CA ALA A 106 25.38 -13.89 -21.33
C ALA A 106 24.23 -14.58 -20.57
N LEU A 107 23.05 -14.67 -21.19
CA LEU A 107 21.89 -15.35 -20.62
C LEU A 107 22.17 -16.83 -20.32
N ASN A 108 22.81 -17.56 -21.25
CA ASN A 108 23.17 -18.96 -21.02
C ASN A 108 24.22 -19.14 -19.91
N GLN A 109 25.20 -18.23 -19.80
CA GLN A 109 26.14 -18.26 -18.68
C GLN A 109 25.43 -17.99 -17.35
N ILE A 110 24.48 -17.06 -17.30
CA ILE A 110 23.66 -16.79 -16.12
C ILE A 110 22.85 -18.03 -15.71
N VAL A 111 22.21 -18.73 -16.66
CA VAL A 111 21.50 -19.99 -16.36
C VAL A 111 22.45 -21.00 -15.72
N ASN A 112 23.60 -21.27 -16.35
CA ASN A 112 24.57 -22.23 -15.81
C ASN A 112 25.09 -21.81 -14.43
N PHE A 113 25.32 -20.51 -14.23
CA PHE A 113 25.76 -19.93 -12.98
C PHE A 113 24.73 -20.17 -11.85
N LEU A 114 23.47 -19.81 -12.08
CA LEU A 114 22.40 -19.97 -11.09
C LEU A 114 22.14 -21.45 -10.75
N PHE A 115 22.14 -22.34 -11.74
CA PHE A 115 21.99 -23.77 -11.52
C PHE A 115 23.15 -24.36 -10.71
N THR A 116 24.38 -23.92 -10.97
CA THR A 116 25.57 -24.41 -10.28
C THR A 116 25.56 -23.99 -8.81
N LEU A 117 25.26 -22.72 -8.54
CA LEU A 117 25.25 -22.18 -7.18
C LEU A 117 24.06 -22.65 -6.35
N GLN A 118 22.91 -22.95 -6.97
CA GLN A 118 21.80 -23.64 -6.30
C GLN A 118 22.23 -25.01 -5.72
N GLY A 119 23.26 -25.64 -6.27
CA GLY A 119 23.83 -26.88 -5.74
C GLY A 119 24.69 -26.67 -4.48
N GLU A 120 25.15 -25.45 -4.21
CA GLU A 120 26.03 -25.12 -3.08
C GLU A 120 25.29 -24.41 -1.94
N LEU A 121 24.19 -23.70 -2.23
CA LEU A 121 23.38 -22.96 -1.25
C LEU A 121 21.96 -23.53 -1.15
N ALA A 122 21.33 -23.40 0.03
CA ALA A 122 20.02 -24.00 0.29
C ALA A 122 18.83 -23.24 -0.33
N GLY A 123 18.94 -21.91 -0.39
CA GLY A 123 17.84 -20.99 -0.69
C GLY A 123 17.99 -20.27 -2.03
N ALA A 124 17.32 -19.12 -2.12
CA ALA A 124 17.19 -18.35 -3.35
C ALA A 124 18.52 -17.79 -3.89
N GLN A 125 18.64 -17.79 -5.21
CA GLN A 125 19.73 -17.17 -5.96
C GLN A 125 19.20 -15.94 -6.70
N ALA A 126 19.64 -14.76 -6.30
CA ALA A 126 19.11 -13.49 -6.81
C ALA A 126 20.11 -12.76 -7.72
N LEU A 127 19.59 -12.08 -8.74
CA LEU A 127 20.35 -11.14 -9.56
C LEU A 127 19.62 -9.80 -9.62
N SER A 128 20.42 -8.74 -9.59
CA SER A 128 19.94 -7.37 -9.46
C SER A 128 20.30 -6.53 -10.68
N SER A 129 19.44 -5.59 -11.08
CA SER A 129 19.66 -4.70 -12.25
C SER A 129 19.78 -5.48 -13.56
N PHE A 130 18.99 -6.55 -13.68
CA PHE A 130 19.12 -7.51 -14.78
C PHE A 130 18.91 -6.88 -16.15
N ASP A 131 17.89 -6.01 -16.25
CA ASP A 131 17.60 -5.25 -17.46
C ASP A 131 18.69 -4.23 -17.78
N THR A 132 19.15 -3.47 -16.79
CA THR A 132 20.20 -2.47 -16.94
C THR A 132 21.52 -3.08 -17.46
N TYR A 133 21.99 -4.18 -16.85
CA TYR A 133 23.28 -4.78 -17.23
C TYR A 133 23.26 -5.47 -18.60
N LEU A 134 22.12 -6.02 -19.02
CA LEU A 134 22.03 -6.78 -20.26
C LEU A 134 21.57 -5.97 -21.47
N ALA A 135 20.93 -4.82 -21.26
CA ALA A 135 20.49 -3.92 -22.32
C ALA A 135 21.58 -3.56 -23.35
N PRO A 136 22.86 -3.28 -22.95
CA PRO A 136 23.88 -2.91 -23.93
C PRO A 136 24.22 -4.00 -24.96
N PHE A 137 24.01 -5.28 -24.63
CA PHE A 137 24.22 -6.37 -25.58
C PHE A 137 23.23 -6.31 -26.75
N ILE A 138 22.01 -5.80 -26.53
CA ILE A 138 20.98 -5.66 -27.58
C ILE A 138 21.47 -4.71 -28.67
N ARG A 139 22.00 -3.54 -28.27
CA ARG A 139 22.58 -2.57 -29.21
C ARG A 139 23.86 -3.09 -29.85
N SER A 140 24.75 -3.69 -29.07
CA SER A 140 26.03 -4.22 -29.56
C SER A 140 25.85 -5.30 -30.63
N ASP A 141 24.87 -6.17 -30.45
CA ASP A 141 24.56 -7.26 -31.38
C ASP A 141 23.57 -6.82 -32.49
N ALA A 142 23.13 -5.56 -32.49
CA ALA A 142 22.11 -5.01 -33.39
C ALA A 142 20.82 -5.87 -33.46
N LEU A 143 20.35 -6.33 -32.30
CA LEU A 143 19.21 -7.26 -32.20
C LEU A 143 17.89 -6.55 -32.43
N CYS A 144 17.00 -7.18 -33.18
CA CYS A 144 15.60 -6.76 -33.23
C CYS A 144 14.80 -7.38 -32.08
N TYR A 145 13.59 -6.87 -31.84
CA TYR A 145 12.67 -7.39 -30.82
C TYR A 145 12.50 -8.92 -30.89
N THR A 146 12.37 -9.47 -32.10
CA THR A 146 12.15 -10.90 -32.32
C THR A 146 13.32 -11.75 -31.82
N ASP A 147 14.56 -11.25 -31.95
CA ASP A 147 15.75 -11.96 -31.47
C ASP A 147 15.82 -11.92 -29.95
N VAL A 148 15.58 -10.75 -29.36
CA VAL A 148 15.52 -10.58 -27.90
C VAL A 148 14.44 -11.48 -27.30
N PHE A 149 13.24 -11.51 -27.89
CA PHE A 149 12.14 -12.38 -27.47
C PHE A 149 12.56 -13.85 -27.43
N LYS A 150 13.20 -14.36 -28.49
CA LYS A 150 13.66 -15.76 -28.55
C LYS A 150 14.70 -16.07 -27.48
N TYR A 151 15.65 -15.15 -27.23
CA TYR A 151 16.69 -15.36 -26.22
C TYR A 151 16.11 -15.33 -24.80
N VAL A 152 15.20 -14.40 -24.52
CA VAL A 152 14.51 -14.33 -23.23
C VAL A 152 13.59 -15.54 -23.02
N GLN A 153 12.90 -16.00 -24.06
CA GLN A 153 12.12 -17.24 -24.01
C GLN A 153 13.00 -18.43 -23.65
N SER A 154 14.12 -18.63 -24.36
CA SER A 154 15.07 -19.69 -24.05
C SER A 154 15.57 -19.61 -22.61
N PHE A 155 15.87 -18.40 -22.12
CA PHE A 155 16.32 -18.15 -20.75
C PHE A 155 15.27 -18.54 -19.70
N VAL A 156 14.04 -18.03 -19.82
CA VAL A 156 12.95 -18.31 -18.86
C VAL A 156 12.60 -19.80 -18.84
N TYR A 157 12.49 -20.44 -20.00
CA TYR A 157 12.26 -21.89 -20.07
C TYR A 157 13.37 -22.67 -19.38
N SER A 158 14.63 -22.30 -19.62
CA SER A 158 15.78 -22.99 -19.01
C SER A 158 15.76 -22.90 -17.48
N LEU A 159 15.34 -21.77 -16.91
CA LEU A 159 15.23 -21.59 -15.46
C LEU A 159 14.09 -22.39 -14.81
N ASN A 160 13.11 -22.86 -15.58
CA ASN A 160 12.00 -23.66 -15.07
C ASN A 160 12.19 -25.17 -15.30
N VAL A 161 13.30 -25.59 -15.91
CA VAL A 161 13.63 -27.01 -16.03
C VAL A 161 14.09 -27.55 -14.67
N PRO A 162 13.46 -28.63 -14.15
CA PRO A 162 13.89 -29.22 -12.88
C PRO A 162 15.34 -29.70 -12.91
N THR A 163 16.09 -29.38 -11.85
CA THR A 163 17.48 -29.80 -11.70
C THR A 163 17.58 -31.27 -11.28
N ARG A 164 18.78 -31.83 -11.37
CA ARG A 164 19.07 -33.18 -10.85
C ARG A 164 19.05 -33.23 -9.32
N SER A 165 19.24 -32.10 -8.64
CA SER A 165 19.18 -32.01 -7.18
C SER A 165 17.73 -31.79 -6.75
N GLY A 166 17.08 -32.85 -6.28
CA GLY A 166 15.71 -32.76 -5.73
C GLY A 166 14.56 -32.73 -6.73
N PHE A 167 14.84 -32.73 -8.05
CA PHE A 167 13.83 -32.56 -9.11
C PHE A 167 13.02 -31.26 -8.98
N GLN A 168 13.72 -30.18 -8.66
CA GLN A 168 13.13 -28.84 -8.52
C GLN A 168 13.82 -27.85 -9.44
N ALA A 169 13.07 -26.88 -9.98
CA ALA A 169 13.66 -25.73 -10.64
C ALA A 169 14.42 -24.86 -9.60
N PRO A 170 15.55 -24.23 -9.98
CA PRO A 170 16.31 -23.38 -9.07
C PRO A 170 15.46 -22.19 -8.61
N PHE A 171 15.51 -21.89 -7.32
CA PHE A 171 14.74 -20.79 -6.75
C PHE A 171 15.45 -19.48 -7.11
N THR A 172 14.98 -18.82 -8.16
CA THR A 172 15.65 -17.64 -8.73
C THR A 172 14.79 -16.39 -8.63
N ASN A 173 15.44 -15.25 -8.37
CA ASN A 173 14.82 -13.93 -8.35
C ASN A 173 15.60 -12.98 -9.25
N LEU A 174 14.87 -12.16 -10.03
CA LEU A 174 15.45 -11.09 -10.83
C LEU A 174 14.84 -9.75 -10.40
N SER A 175 15.69 -8.79 -10.06
CA SER A 175 15.28 -7.40 -9.88
C SER A 175 15.54 -6.59 -11.15
N LEU A 176 14.52 -5.85 -11.58
CA LEU A 176 14.45 -5.09 -12.83
C LEU A 176 14.17 -3.62 -12.48
N ASP A 177 14.90 -2.70 -13.11
CA ASP A 177 14.93 -1.30 -12.68
C ASP A 177 13.83 -0.42 -13.30
N LEU A 178 13.22 -0.83 -14.43
CA LEU A 178 12.36 -0.01 -15.33
C LEU A 178 13.09 1.18 -15.95
N ILE A 179 13.69 2.03 -15.12
CA ILE A 179 14.43 3.23 -15.47
C ILE A 179 15.87 3.02 -15.04
N CYS A 180 16.82 3.33 -15.93
CA CYS A 180 18.24 3.21 -15.61
C CYS A 180 18.58 3.97 -14.30
N PRO A 181 19.08 3.28 -13.26
CA PRO A 181 19.36 3.94 -11.98
C PRO A 181 20.54 4.89 -12.09
N LYS A 182 20.42 6.08 -11.49
CA LYS A 182 21.42 7.18 -11.60
C LYS A 182 22.88 6.71 -11.41
N ARG A 183 23.17 5.94 -10.35
CA ARG A 183 24.53 5.47 -10.04
C ARG A 183 25.12 4.48 -11.05
N LEU A 184 24.28 3.66 -11.70
CA LEU A 184 24.72 2.80 -12.80
C LEU A 184 24.76 3.58 -14.11
N GLY A 185 23.88 4.56 -14.26
CA GLY A 185 23.72 5.37 -15.48
C GLY A 185 25.00 6.01 -15.99
N ASP A 186 25.89 6.44 -15.08
CA ASP A 186 27.17 7.07 -15.42
C ASP A 186 28.35 6.08 -15.57
N GLN A 187 28.14 4.79 -15.29
CA GLN A 187 29.20 3.79 -15.35
C GLN A 187 29.39 3.28 -16.78
N CYS A 188 30.64 2.96 -17.12
CA CYS A 188 30.98 2.35 -18.40
C CYS A 188 30.35 0.97 -18.53
N VAL A 189 29.83 0.68 -19.72
CA VAL A 189 29.25 -0.63 -20.06
C VAL A 189 30.30 -1.74 -20.06
N ILE A 190 29.93 -2.94 -19.61
CA ILE A 190 30.81 -4.13 -19.63
C ILE A 190 30.35 -5.09 -20.74
N ILE A 191 31.20 -5.37 -21.72
CA ILE A 191 30.96 -6.40 -22.74
C ILE A 191 32.25 -7.17 -22.99
N GLY A 192 32.20 -8.50 -22.94
CA GLY A 192 33.34 -9.35 -23.25
C GLY A 192 34.48 -9.25 -22.23
N GLY A 193 34.18 -8.85 -20.99
CA GLY A 193 35.18 -8.66 -19.93
C GLY A 193 35.87 -7.31 -19.95
N GLU A 194 35.46 -6.40 -20.85
CA GLU A 194 36.09 -5.10 -21.06
C GLU A 194 35.10 -3.95 -20.82
N LEU A 195 35.60 -2.88 -20.20
CA LEU A 195 34.86 -1.62 -20.04
C LEU A 195 34.87 -0.83 -21.35
N ARG A 196 33.68 -0.54 -21.88
CA ARG A 196 33.47 0.28 -23.07
C ARG A 196 33.41 1.75 -22.67
N THR A 197 34.52 2.46 -22.78
CA THR A 197 34.65 3.87 -22.34
C THR A 197 33.75 4.87 -23.09
N ASN A 198 33.20 4.48 -24.24
CA ASN A 198 32.35 5.36 -25.06
C ASN A 198 30.86 5.21 -24.76
N TRP A 199 30.47 4.25 -23.92
CA TRP A 199 29.08 3.92 -23.62
C TRP A 199 28.86 3.88 -22.11
N VAL A 200 27.80 4.52 -21.65
CA VAL A 200 27.35 4.45 -20.26
C VAL A 200 25.95 3.84 -20.17
N TYR A 201 25.58 3.21 -19.05
CA TYR A 201 24.31 2.47 -18.99
C TYR A 201 23.07 3.35 -19.21
N SER A 202 23.14 4.65 -18.89
CA SER A 202 22.03 5.58 -19.15
C SER A 202 21.71 5.78 -20.64
N ASP A 203 22.63 5.41 -21.54
CA ASP A 203 22.43 5.50 -22.99
C ASP A 203 21.46 4.42 -23.53
N PHE A 204 21.06 3.42 -22.72
CA PHE A 204 20.41 2.17 -23.20
C PHE A 204 18.97 1.97 -22.71
N GLN A 205 18.25 3.05 -22.40
CA GLN A 205 16.85 2.94 -21.94
C GLN A 205 15.93 2.26 -22.95
N GLU A 206 16.12 2.50 -24.26
CA GLU A 206 15.32 1.84 -25.30
C GLU A 206 15.53 0.32 -25.34
N GLU A 207 16.77 -0.14 -25.16
CA GLU A 207 17.09 -1.55 -25.08
C GLU A 207 16.58 -2.20 -23.78
N MET A 208 16.59 -1.47 -22.66
CA MET A 208 15.93 -1.90 -21.43
C MET A 208 14.43 -2.11 -21.65
N ASP A 209 13.77 -1.18 -22.34
CA ASP A 209 12.33 -1.27 -22.65
C ASP A 209 12.04 -2.49 -23.55
N ILE A 210 12.88 -2.77 -24.56
CA ILE A 210 12.78 -3.95 -25.42
C ILE A 210 12.90 -5.25 -24.60
N LEU A 211 13.89 -5.33 -23.72
CA LEU A 211 14.14 -6.49 -22.87
C LEU A 211 12.98 -6.74 -21.90
N ASN A 212 12.51 -5.68 -21.24
CA ASN A 212 11.38 -5.74 -20.31
C ASN A 212 10.08 -6.15 -21.01
N LYS A 213 9.82 -5.61 -22.20
CA LYS A 213 8.68 -6.01 -23.02
C LYS A 213 8.73 -7.49 -23.38
N ALA A 214 9.88 -7.97 -23.88
CA ALA A 214 10.07 -9.37 -24.24
C ALA A 214 9.90 -10.29 -23.01
N PHE A 215 10.45 -9.92 -21.86
CA PHE A 215 10.32 -10.67 -20.62
C PHE A 215 8.86 -10.78 -20.16
N ALA A 216 8.13 -9.65 -20.14
CA ALA A 216 6.71 -9.65 -19.76
C ALA A 216 5.85 -10.50 -20.71
N GLU A 217 6.08 -10.40 -22.03
CA GLU A 217 5.33 -11.19 -23.01
C GLU A 217 5.63 -12.70 -22.89
N VAL A 218 6.89 -13.10 -22.66
CA VAL A 218 7.25 -14.51 -22.40
C VAL A 218 6.55 -15.04 -21.15
N MET A 219 6.61 -14.29 -20.04
CA MET A 219 5.95 -14.66 -18.79
C MET A 219 4.42 -14.76 -18.97
N MET A 220 3.81 -13.90 -19.80
CA MET A 220 2.38 -13.92 -20.11
C MET A 220 1.94 -15.10 -20.98
N GLN A 221 2.81 -15.59 -21.89
CA GLN A 221 2.54 -16.75 -22.74
C GLN A 221 2.48 -18.04 -21.91
N GLY A 222 3.31 -18.15 -20.88
CA GLY A 222 3.41 -19.36 -20.06
C GLY A 222 4.16 -20.49 -20.77
N ASP A 223 4.15 -21.68 -20.15
CA ASP A 223 4.80 -22.87 -20.68
C ASP A 223 4.05 -23.48 -21.88
N GLY A 224 4.54 -24.62 -22.40
CA GLY A 224 3.91 -25.31 -23.53
C GLY A 224 2.47 -25.80 -23.28
N ASN A 225 2.02 -25.82 -22.02
CA ASN A 225 0.64 -26.16 -21.61
C ASN A 225 -0.17 -24.90 -21.21
N GLY A 226 0.42 -23.70 -21.32
CA GLY A 226 -0.17 -22.44 -20.89
C GLY A 226 -0.12 -22.19 -19.38
N ASN A 227 0.67 -22.97 -18.62
CA ASN A 227 0.88 -22.70 -17.19
C ASN A 227 1.79 -21.48 -17.01
N ILE A 228 1.58 -20.73 -15.92
CA ILE A 228 2.52 -19.68 -15.53
C ILE A 228 3.89 -20.27 -15.16
N PHE A 229 4.96 -19.54 -15.47
CA PHE A 229 6.30 -19.84 -14.95
C PHE A 229 6.40 -19.44 -13.46
N SER A 230 6.88 -20.35 -12.61
CA SER A 230 7.14 -20.02 -11.20
C SER A 230 8.43 -19.21 -11.03
N PHE A 231 9.40 -19.39 -11.94
CA PHE A 231 10.71 -18.76 -11.87
C PHE A 231 11.11 -18.11 -13.21
N PRO A 232 12.08 -17.18 -13.22
CA PRO A 232 12.52 -16.44 -12.05
C PRO A 232 11.35 -15.62 -11.49
N ILE A 233 11.35 -15.36 -10.18
CA ILE A 233 10.41 -14.41 -9.58
C ILE A 233 10.87 -13.00 -9.97
N PRO A 234 10.09 -12.24 -10.75
CA PRO A 234 10.48 -10.89 -11.12
C PRO A 234 10.04 -9.88 -10.07
N THR A 235 10.93 -8.95 -9.75
CA THR A 235 10.68 -7.78 -8.91
C THR A 235 11.01 -6.53 -9.71
N TYR A 236 10.04 -5.64 -9.89
CA TYR A 236 10.26 -4.34 -10.53
C TYR A 236 10.39 -3.23 -9.49
N ASN A 237 11.40 -2.40 -9.66
CA ASN A 237 11.64 -1.23 -8.83
C ASN A 237 10.74 -0.09 -9.30
N VAL A 238 9.84 0.37 -8.44
CA VAL A 238 8.94 1.50 -8.72
C VAL A 238 9.49 2.73 -8.02
N SER A 239 10.05 3.66 -8.79
CA SER A 239 10.70 4.88 -8.30
C SER A 239 10.07 6.15 -8.90
N ASP A 240 10.50 7.30 -8.40
CA ASP A 240 10.13 8.59 -8.97
C ASP A 240 10.57 8.72 -10.43
N GLY A 241 9.75 9.38 -11.25
CA GLY A 241 10.03 9.63 -12.67
C GLY A 241 9.37 8.64 -13.64
N ILE A 242 8.65 7.63 -13.13
CA ILE A 242 7.81 6.75 -13.96
C ILE A 242 6.68 7.57 -14.60
N ASP A 243 6.67 7.63 -15.93
CA ASP A 243 5.52 8.06 -16.72
C ASP A 243 4.49 6.92 -16.81
N TRP A 244 3.54 6.93 -15.88
CA TRP A 244 2.48 5.91 -15.77
C TRP A 244 1.61 5.81 -17.03
N GLU A 245 1.49 6.85 -17.86
CA GLU A 245 0.70 6.80 -19.10
C GLU A 245 1.50 6.30 -20.31
N SER A 246 2.80 6.09 -20.15
CA SER A 246 3.68 5.63 -21.21
C SER A 246 3.31 4.22 -21.69
N PRO A 247 3.22 3.98 -23.01
CA PRO A 247 2.98 2.65 -23.56
C PRO A 247 4.19 1.71 -23.39
N ARG A 248 5.36 2.22 -23.01
CA ARG A 248 6.62 1.45 -22.86
C ARG A 248 6.47 0.27 -21.91
N TRP A 249 5.68 0.43 -20.84
CA TRP A 249 5.52 -0.58 -19.79
C TRP A 249 4.15 -1.26 -19.80
N GLN A 250 3.36 -1.07 -20.87
CA GLN A 250 2.02 -1.65 -20.98
C GLN A 250 2.02 -3.18 -20.78
N SER A 251 2.98 -3.91 -21.35
CA SER A 251 3.06 -5.37 -21.22
C SER A 251 3.30 -5.83 -19.78
N ILE A 252 4.01 -5.04 -18.97
CA ILE A 252 4.23 -5.32 -17.54
C ILE A 252 2.91 -5.19 -16.77
N TRP A 253 2.12 -4.16 -17.08
CA TRP A 253 0.80 -3.96 -16.47
C TRP A 253 -0.22 -5.01 -16.92
N GLU A 254 -0.17 -5.45 -18.18
CA GLU A 254 -0.98 -6.56 -18.70
C GLU A 254 -0.64 -7.88 -17.99
N MET A 255 0.66 -8.16 -17.82
CA MET A 255 1.15 -9.30 -17.06
C MET A 255 0.68 -9.24 -15.60
N THR A 256 0.75 -8.07 -14.99
CA THR A 256 0.30 -7.81 -13.61
C THR A 256 -1.21 -8.04 -13.48
N ALA A 257 -2.01 -7.52 -14.42
CA ALA A 257 -3.45 -7.68 -14.39
C ALA A 257 -3.87 -9.16 -14.50
N LYS A 258 -3.21 -9.92 -15.39
CA LYS A 258 -3.54 -11.31 -15.69
C LYS A 258 -3.08 -12.29 -14.61
N TYR A 259 -1.83 -12.16 -14.18
CA TYR A 259 -1.18 -13.15 -13.33
C TYR A 259 -0.73 -12.61 -11.98
N GLY A 260 -0.75 -11.29 -11.76
CA GLY A 260 -0.23 -10.70 -10.54
C GLY A 260 1.28 -10.83 -10.35
N VAL A 261 2.00 -11.19 -11.41
CA VAL A 261 3.46 -10.99 -11.48
C VAL A 261 3.68 -9.67 -12.21
N PRO A 262 4.60 -8.81 -11.77
CA PRO A 262 5.72 -9.07 -10.86
C PRO A 262 5.44 -8.68 -9.40
N TYR A 263 6.47 -8.78 -8.55
CA TYR A 263 6.57 -7.99 -7.33
C TYR A 263 6.89 -6.54 -7.66
N PHE A 264 6.42 -5.61 -6.83
CA PHE A 264 6.80 -4.20 -6.90
C PHE A 264 7.52 -3.79 -5.62
N ALA A 265 8.75 -3.31 -5.77
CA ALA A 265 9.51 -2.66 -4.71
C ALA A 265 9.18 -1.17 -4.72
N ASN A 266 8.67 -0.65 -3.61
CA ASN A 266 8.19 0.73 -3.50
C ASN A 266 9.32 1.69 -3.11
N PHE A 267 9.96 2.33 -4.10
CA PHE A 267 10.95 3.38 -3.86
C PHE A 267 10.36 4.81 -3.90
N ILE A 268 9.03 4.94 -3.98
CA ILE A 268 8.34 6.25 -4.01
C ILE A 268 8.15 6.78 -2.59
N ASN A 269 7.63 5.95 -1.68
CA ASN A 269 7.21 6.41 -0.36
C ASN A 269 7.74 5.54 0.80
N SER A 270 8.48 4.46 0.53
CA SER A 270 9.03 3.62 1.61
C SER A 270 10.40 4.09 2.08
N ASP A 271 10.88 3.49 3.17
CA ASP A 271 12.23 3.70 3.70
C ASP A 271 13.32 2.96 2.87
N LEU A 272 12.95 2.36 1.73
CA LEU A 272 13.92 1.76 0.79
C LEU A 272 14.68 2.86 0.05
N ASP A 273 16.01 2.86 0.19
CA ASP A 273 16.88 3.71 -0.60
C ASP A 273 17.39 2.94 -1.85
N PRO A 274 17.19 3.45 -3.09
CA PRO A 274 17.82 2.90 -4.29
C PRO A 274 19.35 2.81 -4.18
N GLU A 275 19.98 3.62 -3.33
CA GLU A 275 21.41 3.65 -3.08
C GLU A 275 21.87 2.50 -2.16
N ASP A 276 21.04 2.07 -1.20
CA ASP A 276 21.31 0.94 -0.30
C ASP A 276 21.31 -0.40 -1.04
N PHE A 277 20.56 -0.49 -2.15
CA PHE A 277 20.52 -1.68 -3.01
C PHE A 277 21.92 -2.09 -3.53
N ARG A 278 22.87 -1.14 -3.59
CA ARG A 278 24.17 -1.34 -4.28
C ARG A 278 25.40 -0.86 -3.51
N SER A 279 25.24 -0.22 -2.35
CA SER A 279 26.36 0.18 -1.47
C SER A 279 27.16 -1.02 -0.92
N MET A 280 26.53 -2.20 -0.86
CA MET A 280 27.06 -3.49 -0.39
C MET A 280 28.17 -4.10 -1.26
N CYS A 281 28.22 -3.77 -2.56
CA CYS A 281 29.12 -4.41 -3.52
C CYS A 281 30.53 -3.81 -3.51
N CYS A 282 30.69 -2.51 -3.21
CA CYS A 282 31.95 -1.84 -3.59
C CYS A 282 32.62 -0.89 -2.59
N ARG A 283 32.01 -0.37 -1.50
CA ARG A 283 32.72 0.71 -0.75
C ARG A 283 32.34 1.01 0.70
N LEU A 284 31.26 0.46 1.27
CA LEU A 284 30.91 0.73 2.67
C LEU A 284 31.12 -0.48 3.58
N ARG A 285 31.70 -0.23 4.76
CA ARG A 285 31.50 -1.06 5.94
C ARG A 285 30.18 -0.58 6.54
N LEU A 286 29.16 -1.43 6.53
CA LEU A 286 27.87 -1.07 7.12
C LEU A 286 28.08 -0.68 8.59
N ASP A 287 27.47 0.44 8.97
CA ASP A 287 27.54 0.94 10.34
C ASP A 287 26.81 -0.02 11.28
N LEU A 288 27.57 -0.75 12.09
CA LEU A 288 27.02 -1.71 13.06
C LEU A 288 26.20 -1.04 14.17
N SER A 289 26.26 0.29 14.30
CA SER A 289 25.41 1.05 15.22
C SER A 289 23.96 1.14 14.74
N LYS A 290 23.64 0.73 13.51
CA LYS A 290 22.29 0.71 12.95
C LYS A 290 21.94 -0.67 12.39
N LEU A 291 20.65 -1.00 12.43
CA LEU A 291 20.13 -2.12 11.64
C LEU A 291 19.91 -1.63 10.21
N HIS A 292 20.52 -2.32 9.25
CA HIS A 292 20.38 -2.01 7.84
C HIS A 292 19.26 -2.85 7.23
N CYS A 293 18.50 -2.25 6.30
CA CYS A 293 17.46 -2.97 5.59
C CYS A 293 18.06 -3.87 4.51
N ARG A 294 17.72 -5.17 4.53
CA ARG A 294 18.07 -6.11 3.46
C ARG A 294 17.14 -5.86 2.26
N VAL A 295 17.69 -5.28 1.20
CA VAL A 295 16.95 -5.00 -0.03
C VAL A 295 16.85 -6.27 -0.91
N GLY A 296 15.71 -6.44 -1.59
CA GLY A 296 15.34 -7.62 -2.40
C GLY A 296 14.07 -8.35 -1.93
N GLY A 297 13.50 -7.98 -0.79
CA GLY A 297 12.27 -8.57 -0.25
C GLY A 297 12.52 -9.96 0.38
N GLN A 298 11.48 -10.80 0.43
CA GLN A 298 11.58 -12.16 1.01
C GLN A 298 12.48 -13.11 0.21
N TYR A 299 12.55 -12.94 -1.12
CA TYR A 299 13.20 -13.91 -2.01
C TYR A 299 14.31 -13.31 -2.89
N GLY A 300 14.52 -12.01 -2.84
CA GLY A 300 15.64 -11.33 -3.48
C GLY A 300 16.69 -10.88 -2.46
N ALA A 301 17.90 -10.66 -2.94
CA ALA A 301 18.99 -10.07 -2.19
C ALA A 301 19.83 -9.19 -3.13
N SER A 302 20.34 -8.09 -2.59
CA SER A 302 21.33 -7.26 -3.27
C SER A 302 22.61 -8.04 -3.63
N PRO A 303 23.43 -7.55 -4.58
CA PRO A 303 24.66 -8.23 -4.98
C PRO A 303 25.63 -8.46 -3.81
N LEU A 304 26.20 -9.66 -3.74
CA LEU A 304 27.22 -10.08 -2.77
C LEU A 304 26.77 -9.97 -1.29
N THR A 305 25.46 -10.10 -1.06
CA THR A 305 24.84 -10.23 0.26
C THR A 305 23.74 -11.30 0.20
N GLY A 306 23.13 -11.60 1.33
CA GLY A 306 22.12 -12.65 1.48
C GLY A 306 21.97 -13.00 2.95
N SER A 307 21.68 -14.26 3.24
CA SER A 307 21.61 -14.75 4.61
C SER A 307 22.40 -16.03 4.77
N VAL A 308 23.16 -16.13 5.86
CA VAL A 308 23.87 -17.36 6.23
C VAL A 308 22.88 -18.40 6.75
N GLY A 309 21.82 -17.96 7.41
CA GLY A 309 20.81 -18.84 7.99
C GLY A 309 19.63 -18.04 8.52
N VAL A 310 18.49 -18.71 8.60
CA VAL A 310 17.24 -18.16 9.12
C VAL A 310 16.79 -18.99 10.31
N VAL A 311 16.43 -18.32 11.42
CA VAL A 311 15.75 -18.93 12.56
C VAL A 311 14.45 -18.18 12.80
N THR A 312 13.31 -18.88 12.81
CA THR A 312 12.00 -18.25 13.05
C THR A 312 11.51 -18.56 14.46
N ILE A 313 11.18 -17.52 15.22
CA ILE A 313 10.65 -17.64 16.58
C ILE A 313 9.16 -18.00 16.54
N ASN A 314 8.76 -18.98 17.35
CA ASN A 314 7.37 -19.40 17.50
C ASN A 314 6.69 -18.59 18.62
N LEU A 315 6.14 -17.43 18.27
CA LEU A 315 5.55 -16.52 19.26
C LEU A 315 4.39 -17.16 20.05
N PRO A 316 3.46 -17.94 19.42
CA PRO A 316 2.40 -18.64 20.17
C PRO A 316 2.93 -19.58 21.25
N ASN A 317 3.97 -20.36 20.96
CA ASN A 317 4.56 -21.27 21.95
C ASN A 317 5.10 -20.53 23.18
N LEU A 318 5.75 -19.38 22.97
CA LEU A 318 6.23 -18.54 24.06
C LEU A 318 5.08 -17.92 24.85
N ALA A 319 4.00 -17.51 24.17
CA ALA A 319 2.77 -17.03 24.81
C ALA A 319 2.14 -18.11 25.70
N TYR A 320 1.99 -19.34 25.20
CA TYR A 320 1.44 -20.45 25.98
C TYR A 320 2.24 -20.76 27.24
N ARG A 321 3.58 -20.63 27.19
CA ARG A 321 4.46 -20.83 28.36
C ARG A 321 4.35 -19.70 29.38
N SER A 322 3.98 -18.50 28.94
CA SER A 322 3.90 -17.32 29.81
C SER A 322 2.68 -17.31 30.73
N ASN A 323 1.69 -18.19 30.49
CA ASN A 323 0.43 -18.25 31.23
C ASN A 323 -0.27 -16.87 31.34
N GLY A 324 -0.20 -16.05 30.28
CA GLY A 324 -0.82 -14.72 30.22
C GLY A 324 0.00 -13.58 30.83
N SER A 325 1.20 -13.83 31.37
CA SER A 325 2.09 -12.77 31.85
C SER A 325 2.94 -12.20 30.71
N LYS A 326 2.77 -10.91 30.41
CA LYS A 326 3.60 -10.19 29.44
C LYS A 326 5.08 -10.22 29.83
N GLU A 327 5.38 -10.03 31.11
CA GLU A 327 6.76 -10.03 31.63
C GLU A 327 7.44 -11.38 31.40
N THR A 328 6.70 -12.46 31.66
CA THR A 328 7.19 -13.82 31.43
C THR A 328 7.37 -14.09 29.94
N PHE A 329 6.42 -13.65 29.10
CA PHE A 329 6.55 -13.74 27.64
C PHE A 329 7.80 -13.03 27.12
N MET A 330 8.05 -11.79 27.56
CA MET A 330 9.23 -11.03 27.14
C MET A 330 10.54 -11.67 27.63
N ALA A 331 10.54 -12.26 28.83
CA ALA A 331 11.69 -13.02 29.33
C ALA A 331 11.97 -14.28 28.49
N GLU A 332 10.92 -15.05 28.17
CA GLU A 332 11.02 -16.24 27.30
C GLU A 332 11.43 -15.89 25.87
N LEU A 333 10.97 -14.75 25.34
CA LEU A 333 11.41 -14.21 24.05
C LEU A 333 12.89 -13.85 24.08
N THR A 334 13.35 -13.18 25.14
CA THR A 334 14.77 -12.79 25.30
C THR A 334 15.68 -14.01 25.29
N THR A 335 15.39 -15.03 26.10
CA THR A 335 16.21 -16.25 26.17
C THR A 335 16.19 -17.00 24.85
N THR A 336 15.03 -17.06 24.19
CA THR A 336 14.88 -17.72 22.89
C THR A 336 15.67 -17.00 21.78
N LEU A 337 15.70 -15.67 21.78
CA LEU A 337 16.49 -14.86 20.83
C LEU A 337 17.99 -15.09 21.00
N ILE A 338 18.48 -15.22 22.24
CA ILE A 338 19.89 -15.51 22.53
C ILE A 338 20.28 -16.88 21.97
N VAL A 339 19.47 -17.92 22.20
CA VAL A 339 19.76 -19.26 21.67
C VAL A 339 19.67 -19.28 20.13
N ALA A 340 18.75 -18.51 19.53
CA ALA A 340 18.67 -18.33 18.09
C ALA A 340 19.93 -17.67 17.52
N LYS A 341 20.44 -16.59 18.16
CA LYS A 341 21.71 -15.94 17.83
C LYS A 341 22.86 -16.96 17.84
N ASP A 342 22.99 -17.72 18.93
CA ASP A 342 24.09 -18.68 19.08
C ASP A 342 24.07 -19.76 17.99
N SER A 343 22.88 -20.21 17.58
CA SER A 343 22.75 -21.17 16.47
C SER A 343 23.22 -20.57 15.13
N LEU A 344 22.91 -19.31 14.86
CA LEU A 344 23.33 -18.61 13.63
C LEU A 344 24.84 -18.35 13.61
N GLU A 345 25.43 -18.00 14.74
CA GLU A 345 26.88 -17.80 14.86
C GLU A 345 27.67 -19.11 14.70
N ILE A 346 27.18 -20.21 15.29
CA ILE A 346 27.76 -21.56 15.07
C ILE A 346 27.70 -21.93 13.58
N LYS A 347 26.54 -21.73 12.94
CA LYS A 347 26.38 -22.00 11.51
C LYS A 347 27.33 -21.15 10.66
N ARG A 348 27.43 -19.85 10.94
CA ARG A 348 28.33 -18.92 10.23
C ARG A 348 29.78 -19.36 10.32
N LYS A 349 30.25 -19.69 11.53
CA LYS A 349 31.61 -20.18 11.74
C LYS A 349 31.88 -21.44 10.92
N LEU A 350 31.00 -22.44 11.03
CA LEU A 350 31.18 -23.71 10.33
C LEU A 350 31.20 -23.54 8.80
N VAL A 351 30.29 -22.73 8.25
CA VAL A 351 30.20 -22.49 6.81
C VAL A 351 31.43 -21.71 6.31
N ASP A 352 31.92 -20.70 7.04
CA ASP A 352 33.13 -19.96 6.63
C ASP A 352 34.39 -20.84 6.68
N GLU A 353 34.58 -21.62 7.75
CA GLU A 353 35.73 -22.53 7.92
C GLU A 353 35.77 -23.65 6.86
N ASN A 354 34.61 -24.08 6.36
CA ASN A 354 34.48 -25.13 5.37
C ASN A 354 34.18 -24.59 3.96
N SER A 355 34.55 -23.35 3.65
CA SER A 355 34.20 -22.71 2.36
C SER A 355 34.73 -23.43 1.13
N THR A 356 35.74 -24.30 1.26
CA THR A 356 36.23 -25.16 0.17
C THR A 356 35.19 -26.19 -0.30
N LEU A 357 34.16 -26.46 0.49
CA LEU A 357 33.00 -27.27 0.09
C LEU A 357 32.11 -26.57 -0.95
N TYR A 358 32.22 -25.24 -1.06
CA TYR A 358 31.43 -24.40 -1.98
C TYR A 358 32.38 -23.68 -2.97
N PRO A 359 33.08 -24.42 -3.84
CA PRO A 359 34.17 -23.87 -4.65
C PRO A 359 33.72 -22.74 -5.58
N TYR A 360 32.49 -22.76 -6.11
CA TYR A 360 32.01 -21.65 -6.95
C TYR A 360 31.63 -20.44 -6.10
N ALA A 361 30.87 -20.61 -5.02
CA ALA A 361 30.54 -19.52 -4.11
C ALA A 361 31.80 -18.84 -3.55
N ALA A 362 32.80 -19.63 -3.15
CA ALA A 362 34.09 -19.13 -2.68
C ALA A 362 34.83 -18.33 -3.76
N HIS A 363 34.77 -18.75 -5.03
CA HIS A 363 35.37 -18.01 -6.13
C HIS A 363 34.73 -16.62 -6.30
N TYR A 364 33.40 -16.54 -6.41
CA TYR A 364 32.71 -15.25 -6.62
C TYR A 364 32.66 -14.37 -5.36
N LEU A 365 32.88 -14.94 -4.16
CA LEU A 365 33.03 -14.19 -2.91
C LEU A 365 34.49 -13.92 -2.53
N SER A 366 35.46 -14.28 -3.38
CA SER A 366 36.90 -14.16 -3.08
C SER A 366 37.33 -12.72 -2.80
N ALA A 367 36.81 -11.74 -3.54
CA ALA A 367 37.08 -10.32 -3.30
C ALA A 367 36.65 -9.89 -1.88
N THR A 368 35.50 -10.38 -1.40
CA THR A 368 35.04 -10.16 -0.03
C THR A 368 36.01 -10.79 0.97
N LYS A 369 36.37 -12.07 0.78
CA LYS A 369 37.32 -12.78 1.65
C LYS A 369 38.67 -12.07 1.75
N HIS A 370 39.23 -11.62 0.63
CA HIS A 370 40.51 -10.89 0.60
C HIS A 370 40.45 -9.57 1.37
N ARG A 371 39.29 -8.91 1.38
CA ARG A 371 39.09 -7.62 2.04
C ARG A 371 38.77 -7.75 3.54
N THR A 372 37.91 -8.68 3.91
CA THR A 372 37.33 -8.76 5.27
C THR A 372 37.83 -9.94 6.09
N GLY A 373 38.49 -10.92 5.46
CA GLY A 373 38.92 -12.15 6.11
C GLY A 373 37.84 -13.23 6.21
N SER A 374 36.60 -13.01 5.73
CA SER A 374 35.52 -14.01 5.66
C SER A 374 34.73 -13.89 4.34
N TYR A 375 34.23 -15.01 3.82
CA TYR A 375 33.44 -15.04 2.58
C TYR A 375 32.03 -14.45 2.79
N TRP A 376 31.50 -14.65 4.00
CA TRP A 376 30.09 -14.39 4.33
C TRP A 376 29.90 -13.14 5.20
N THR A 377 30.89 -12.24 5.28
CA THR A 377 30.83 -11.02 6.10
C THR A 377 29.62 -10.15 5.77
N ASN A 378 29.23 -10.09 4.50
CA ASN A 378 28.10 -9.28 4.03
C ASN A 378 26.74 -9.99 4.16
N HIS A 379 26.71 -11.26 4.55
CA HIS A 379 25.47 -12.03 4.69
C HIS A 379 24.91 -11.88 6.09
N PHE A 380 23.60 -11.67 6.20
CA PHE A 380 22.91 -11.47 7.46
C PHE A 380 22.69 -12.80 8.23
N SER A 381 22.66 -12.70 9.55
CA SER A 381 22.08 -13.68 10.47
C SER A 381 20.61 -13.31 10.66
N THR A 382 19.69 -14.07 10.06
CA THR A 382 18.28 -13.67 9.97
C THR A 382 17.45 -14.29 11.08
N ILE A 383 16.77 -13.44 11.87
CA ILE A 383 15.76 -13.86 12.82
C ILE A 383 14.39 -13.44 12.29
N GLY A 384 13.48 -14.39 12.17
CA GLY A 384 12.11 -14.14 11.77
C GLY A 384 11.11 -14.47 12.86
N VAL A 385 9.85 -14.10 12.66
CA VAL A 385 8.75 -14.40 13.59
C VAL A 385 7.58 -15.05 12.87
N ASN A 386 6.78 -15.82 13.60
CA ASN A 386 5.53 -16.38 13.11
C ASN A 386 4.47 -16.47 14.21
N GLY A 387 3.20 -16.28 13.84
CA GLY A 387 2.06 -16.46 14.74
C GLY A 387 1.84 -15.31 15.71
N MET A 388 2.17 -14.06 15.35
CA MET A 388 1.94 -12.92 16.23
C MET A 388 0.47 -12.81 16.62
N ASN A 389 -0.46 -13.01 15.68
CA ASN A 389 -1.89 -12.97 15.96
C ASN A 389 -2.29 -13.94 17.08
N GLU A 390 -1.90 -15.22 16.96
CA GLU A 390 -2.28 -16.24 17.94
C GLU A 390 -1.60 -16.01 19.30
N ALA A 391 -0.37 -15.47 19.31
CA ALA A 391 0.29 -15.07 20.55
C ALA A 391 -0.46 -13.95 21.28
N LEU A 392 -0.96 -12.95 20.54
CA LEU A 392 -1.75 -11.85 21.12
C LEU A 392 -3.09 -12.31 21.66
N VAL A 393 -3.77 -13.22 20.94
CA VAL A 393 -5.03 -13.81 21.41
C VAL A 393 -4.82 -14.52 22.75
N ASP A 394 -3.76 -15.31 22.90
CA ASP A 394 -3.49 -16.03 24.15
C ASP A 394 -3.09 -15.08 25.29
N LEU A 395 -2.27 -14.05 25.01
CA LEU A 395 -1.78 -13.11 26.02
C LEU A 395 -2.85 -12.10 26.47
N LEU A 396 -3.68 -11.62 25.56
CA LEU A 396 -4.49 -10.41 25.75
C LEU A 396 -5.98 -10.63 25.48
N GLY A 397 -6.37 -11.81 25.01
CA GLY A 397 -7.74 -12.13 24.61
C GLY A 397 -8.20 -11.49 23.30
N ALA A 398 -7.32 -10.77 22.59
CA ALA A 398 -7.62 -10.08 21.35
C ALA A 398 -6.45 -10.21 20.35
N GLY A 399 -6.78 -10.40 19.07
CA GLY A 399 -5.81 -10.64 18.00
C GLY A 399 -5.13 -9.37 17.50
N ILE A 400 -4.30 -9.53 16.47
CA ILE A 400 -3.46 -8.44 15.94
C ILE A 400 -4.27 -7.27 15.37
N GLY A 401 -5.49 -7.53 14.85
CA GLY A 401 -6.38 -6.49 14.33
C GLY A 401 -6.80 -5.46 15.38
N GLU A 402 -6.83 -5.82 16.66
CA GLU A 402 -7.14 -4.91 17.77
C GLU A 402 -5.89 -4.51 18.56
N ARG A 403 -4.88 -5.39 18.60
CA ARG A 403 -3.66 -5.25 19.42
C ARG A 403 -2.39 -5.03 18.61
N GLN A 404 -2.52 -4.26 17.53
CA GLN A 404 -1.40 -3.83 16.69
C GLN A 404 -0.31 -3.10 17.51
N ASP A 405 -0.72 -2.35 18.53
CA ASP A 405 0.14 -1.64 19.48
C ASP A 405 1.20 -2.56 20.10
N PHE A 406 0.77 -3.72 20.63
CA PHE A 406 1.67 -4.64 21.31
C PHE A 406 2.49 -5.48 20.33
N ALA A 407 1.97 -5.76 19.13
CA ALA A 407 2.78 -6.36 18.06
C ALA A 407 3.98 -5.48 17.69
N LEU A 408 3.76 -4.16 17.56
CA LEU A 408 4.83 -3.20 17.29
C LEU A 408 5.84 -3.12 18.43
N GLU A 409 5.39 -3.14 19.69
CA GLU A 409 6.27 -3.19 20.86
C GLU A 409 7.18 -4.43 20.83
N ILE A 410 6.65 -5.60 20.49
CA ILE A 410 7.43 -6.84 20.37
C ILE A 410 8.45 -6.75 19.22
N LEU A 411 8.05 -6.22 18.05
CA LEU A 411 8.98 -6.05 16.92
C LEU A 411 10.11 -5.06 17.25
N GLU A 412 9.79 -3.96 17.94
CA GLU A 412 10.81 -2.99 18.40
C GLU A 412 11.78 -3.65 19.38
N PHE A 413 11.25 -4.38 20.37
CA PHE A 413 12.08 -5.13 21.30
C PHE A 413 13.03 -6.12 20.60
N ILE A 414 12.53 -6.86 19.60
CA ILE A 414 13.36 -7.78 18.83
C ILE A 414 14.46 -7.00 18.09
N LYS A 415 14.13 -5.87 17.44
CA LYS A 415 15.13 -5.02 16.77
C LYS A 415 16.22 -4.55 17.74
N ASP A 416 15.85 -4.10 18.93
CA ASP A 416 16.82 -3.71 19.96
C ASP A 416 17.77 -4.86 20.32
N GLN A 417 17.23 -6.07 20.52
CA GLN A 417 18.07 -7.26 20.76
C GLN A 417 19.00 -7.58 19.59
N LEU A 418 18.50 -7.50 18.34
CA LEU A 418 19.32 -7.73 17.15
C LEU A 418 20.45 -6.70 17.05
N GLN A 419 20.19 -5.44 17.40
CA GLN A 419 21.21 -4.39 17.40
C GLN A 419 22.31 -4.68 18.43
N GLU A 420 21.93 -5.14 19.62
CA GLU A 420 22.91 -5.59 20.63
C GLU A 420 23.70 -6.81 20.14
N PHE A 421 23.07 -7.77 19.46
CA PHE A 421 23.76 -8.90 18.85
C PHE A 421 24.78 -8.48 17.78
N GLN A 422 24.46 -7.47 16.95
CA GLN A 422 25.43 -6.92 15.99
C GLN A 422 26.64 -6.30 16.68
N LYS A 423 26.43 -5.56 17.79
CA LYS A 423 27.51 -4.95 18.57
C LYS A 423 28.39 -6.02 19.23
N GLU A 424 27.78 -7.08 19.77
CA GLU A 424 28.46 -8.17 20.46
C GLU A 424 29.29 -9.04 19.50
N THR A 425 28.69 -9.46 18.39
CA THR A 425 29.28 -10.45 17.47
C THR A 425 30.09 -9.81 16.34
N GLY A 426 29.82 -8.54 16.01
CA GLY A 426 30.37 -7.87 14.84
C GLY A 426 29.76 -8.32 13.50
N ASN A 427 28.72 -9.16 13.53
CA ASN A 427 28.01 -9.67 12.35
C ASN A 427 26.71 -8.90 12.10
N LEU A 428 26.20 -8.97 10.87
CA LEU A 428 24.95 -8.32 10.48
C LEU A 428 23.74 -9.15 10.87
N TYR A 429 22.69 -8.52 11.40
CA TYR A 429 21.43 -9.15 11.78
C TYR A 429 20.26 -8.40 11.15
N ASN A 430 19.19 -9.12 10.84
CA ASN A 430 17.95 -8.53 10.34
C ASN A 430 16.71 -9.27 10.85
N LEU A 431 15.59 -8.54 10.88
CA LEU A 431 14.29 -9.05 11.27
C LEU A 431 13.45 -9.36 10.02
N GLU A 432 13.00 -10.62 9.88
CA GLU A 432 12.25 -11.08 8.70
C GLU A 432 10.78 -11.42 9.01
N ALA A 433 9.89 -11.02 8.11
CA ALA A 433 8.53 -11.51 8.08
C ALA A 433 8.53 -12.89 7.41
N SER A 434 8.81 -13.93 8.21
CA SER A 434 9.00 -15.29 7.70
C SER A 434 7.82 -15.73 6.82
N PRO A 435 8.07 -16.18 5.57
CA PRO A 435 7.02 -16.72 4.71
C PRO A 435 6.37 -17.98 5.31
N ALA A 436 7.10 -18.71 6.14
CA ALA A 436 6.59 -19.82 6.95
C ALA A 436 5.71 -20.85 6.20
N GLU A 437 6.04 -21.17 4.94
CA GLU A 437 5.22 -22.01 4.04
C GLU A 437 4.72 -23.27 4.75
N SER A 438 5.66 -24.06 5.28
CA SER A 438 5.37 -25.26 6.08
C SER A 438 5.58 -25.04 7.58
N THR A 439 6.37 -24.04 7.95
CA THR A 439 6.67 -23.73 9.35
C THR A 439 5.40 -23.36 10.12
N CYS A 440 4.46 -22.65 9.51
CA CYS A 440 3.21 -22.26 10.18
C CYS A 440 2.37 -23.47 10.62
N TYR A 441 2.30 -24.51 9.78
CA TYR A 441 1.63 -25.77 10.07
C TYR A 441 2.44 -26.63 11.04
N LYS A 442 3.76 -26.71 10.85
CA LYS A 442 4.66 -27.49 11.71
C LYS A 442 4.61 -27.01 13.16
N PHE A 443 4.65 -25.69 13.36
CA PHE A 443 4.55 -25.09 14.69
C PHE A 443 3.21 -25.42 15.34
N ALA A 444 2.09 -25.12 14.68
CA ALA A 444 0.76 -25.38 15.24
C ALA A 444 0.53 -26.87 15.54
N LYS A 445 0.95 -27.77 14.63
CA LYS A 445 0.86 -29.21 14.86
C LYS A 445 1.64 -29.65 16.10
N ARG A 446 2.86 -29.17 16.25
CA ARG A 446 3.74 -29.59 17.36
C ARG A 446 3.30 -28.97 18.69
N ASP A 447 2.86 -27.71 18.69
CA ASP A 447 2.32 -27.08 19.90
C ASP A 447 1.05 -27.77 20.36
N LYS A 448 0.21 -28.28 19.45
CA LYS A 448 -0.96 -29.08 19.82
C LYS A 448 -0.60 -30.37 20.58
N GLU A 449 0.58 -30.93 20.32
CA GLU A 449 1.10 -32.09 21.07
C GLU A 449 1.68 -31.66 22.43
N LEU A 450 2.29 -30.47 22.52
CA LEU A 450 2.94 -29.97 23.74
C LEU A 450 1.96 -29.31 24.73
N PHE A 451 0.88 -28.70 24.23
CA PHE A 451 -0.12 -27.97 25.00
C PHE A 451 -1.54 -28.47 24.66
N PRO A 452 -1.91 -29.71 25.08
CA PRO A 452 -3.17 -30.33 24.70
C PRO A 452 -4.41 -29.59 25.20
N ASP A 453 -4.27 -28.75 26.24
CA ASP A 453 -5.36 -27.98 26.85
C ASP A 453 -5.63 -26.63 26.14
N LYS A 454 -4.78 -26.24 25.19
CA LYS A 454 -4.92 -24.98 24.43
C LYS A 454 -5.68 -25.21 23.12
N ASP A 455 -6.53 -24.27 22.73
CA ASP A 455 -7.20 -24.29 21.43
C ASP A 455 -6.26 -23.80 20.32
N ILE A 456 -5.47 -24.74 19.79
CA ILE A 456 -4.44 -24.44 18.79
C ILE A 456 -5.02 -24.66 17.38
N PRO A 457 -4.96 -23.65 16.49
CA PRO A 457 -5.45 -23.75 15.12
C PRO A 457 -4.64 -24.75 14.30
N THR A 458 -5.08 -25.03 13.06
CA THR A 458 -4.35 -25.95 12.17
C THR A 458 -3.05 -25.36 11.65
N TYR A 459 -2.97 -24.03 11.54
CA TYR A 459 -1.79 -23.29 11.13
C TYR A 459 -1.78 -21.96 11.90
N TYR A 460 -0.60 -21.38 12.07
CA TYR A 460 -0.45 -20.04 12.61
C TYR A 460 -0.40 -18.98 11.51
N THR A 461 -0.88 -17.78 11.81
CA THR A 461 -0.84 -16.67 10.87
C THR A 461 0.61 -16.28 10.57
N ASN A 462 0.91 -16.08 9.28
CA ASN A 462 2.27 -15.77 8.83
C ASN A 462 2.79 -14.48 9.48
N SER A 463 3.93 -14.55 10.16
CA SER A 463 4.61 -13.38 10.73
C SER A 463 3.70 -12.49 11.59
N THR A 464 3.44 -11.26 11.12
CA THR A 464 2.55 -10.24 11.72
C THR A 464 1.42 -9.83 10.77
N MET A 465 1.08 -10.70 9.81
CA MET A 465 -0.05 -10.48 8.92
C MET A 465 -1.36 -10.50 9.72
N LEU A 466 -2.38 -9.81 9.17
CA LEU A 466 -3.76 -10.03 9.61
C LEU A 466 -4.16 -11.49 9.31
N PRO A 467 -4.97 -12.12 10.16
CA PRO A 467 -5.69 -13.34 9.78
C PRO A 467 -6.41 -13.15 8.46
N VAL A 468 -6.33 -14.15 7.59
CA VAL A 468 -6.75 -14.07 6.18
C VAL A 468 -8.27 -13.85 6.00
N ASP A 469 -9.05 -13.93 7.07
CA ASP A 469 -10.49 -13.73 7.12
C ASP A 469 -10.92 -12.45 7.86
N THR A 470 -9.97 -11.55 8.20
CA THR A 470 -10.25 -10.35 9.01
C THR A 470 -11.10 -9.32 8.26
N THR A 471 -10.64 -8.84 7.10
CA THR A 471 -11.32 -7.80 6.29
C THR A 471 -11.23 -8.11 4.80
N GLU A 472 -12.20 -7.61 4.04
CA GLU A 472 -12.19 -7.60 2.57
C GLU A 472 -11.73 -6.24 2.01
N ASP A 473 -11.59 -5.18 2.81
CA ASP A 473 -11.16 -3.87 2.31
C ASP A 473 -9.62 -3.81 2.20
N LEU A 474 -9.11 -3.70 0.96
CA LEU A 474 -7.68 -3.65 0.69
C LEU A 474 -6.98 -2.49 1.43
N PHE A 475 -7.62 -1.33 1.48
CA PHE A 475 -7.02 -0.12 2.04
C PHE A 475 -7.05 -0.12 3.56
N GLU A 476 -8.08 -0.71 4.16
CA GLU A 476 -8.12 -0.99 5.60
C GLU A 476 -6.99 -1.96 5.99
N ALA A 477 -6.87 -3.07 5.28
CA ALA A 477 -5.82 -4.07 5.52
C ALA A 477 -4.42 -3.47 5.38
N MET A 478 -4.17 -2.70 4.32
CA MET A 478 -2.89 -2.03 4.12
C MET A 478 -2.61 -0.93 5.14
N GLY A 479 -3.62 -0.16 5.55
CA GLY A 479 -3.48 0.84 6.62
C GLY A 479 -3.10 0.22 7.95
N HIS A 480 -3.70 -0.92 8.30
CA HIS A 480 -3.27 -1.70 9.47
C HIS A 480 -1.88 -2.32 9.27
N GLN A 481 -1.56 -2.83 8.08
CA GLN A 481 -0.30 -3.56 7.89
C GLN A 481 0.91 -2.64 7.69
N GLU A 482 0.71 -1.37 7.33
CA GLU A 482 1.80 -0.43 7.03
C GLU A 482 2.88 -0.38 8.09
N ALA A 483 2.54 -0.01 9.33
CA ALA A 483 3.53 0.14 10.41
C ALA A 483 4.26 -1.18 10.74
N LEU A 484 3.55 -2.31 10.67
CA LEU A 484 4.10 -3.64 10.92
C LEU A 484 5.08 -4.05 9.81
N GLN A 485 4.70 -3.87 8.55
CA GLN A 485 5.56 -4.24 7.42
C GLN A 485 6.79 -3.33 7.32
N CYS A 486 6.67 -2.04 7.65
CA CYS A 486 7.82 -1.12 7.73
C CYS A 486 8.77 -1.43 8.92
N SER A 487 8.32 -2.20 9.92
CA SER A 487 9.18 -2.55 11.06
C SER A 487 10.21 -3.64 10.72
N TYR A 488 10.05 -4.35 9.60
CA TYR A 488 10.98 -5.38 9.17
C TYR A 488 12.20 -4.79 8.46
N THR A 489 13.39 -5.07 8.98
CA THR A 489 14.68 -4.74 8.35
C THR A 489 15.17 -5.83 7.40
N GLY A 490 14.43 -6.94 7.28
CA GLY A 490 14.69 -8.05 6.38
C GLY A 490 13.63 -8.22 5.30
N GLY A 491 13.33 -9.46 4.94
CA GLY A 491 12.30 -9.75 3.94
C GLY A 491 10.89 -9.48 4.46
N THR A 492 10.14 -8.63 3.76
CA THR A 492 8.70 -8.40 3.93
C THR A 492 8.02 -8.31 2.57
N VAL A 493 6.73 -8.64 2.51
CA VAL A 493 5.84 -8.37 1.37
C VAL A 493 4.38 -8.36 1.83
N PHE A 494 3.61 -7.42 1.33
CA PHE A 494 2.16 -7.45 1.43
C PHE A 494 1.56 -8.07 0.16
N HIS A 495 0.81 -9.15 0.32
CA HIS A 495 0.08 -9.81 -0.76
C HIS A 495 -1.36 -9.29 -0.81
N ALA A 496 -1.69 -8.48 -1.82
CA ALA A 496 -3.07 -8.14 -2.12
C ALA A 496 -3.71 -9.33 -2.85
N PHE A 497 -4.25 -10.29 -2.09
CA PHE A 497 -4.96 -11.46 -2.64
C PHE A 497 -6.28 -11.02 -3.28
N LEU A 498 -6.35 -11.09 -4.61
CA LEU A 498 -7.50 -10.75 -5.44
C LEU A 498 -8.22 -12.04 -5.88
N GLY A 499 -9.53 -11.97 -6.06
CA GLY A 499 -10.34 -13.14 -6.44
C GLY A 499 -10.09 -13.64 -7.86
N GLU A 500 -9.87 -12.73 -8.80
CA GLU A 500 -9.62 -13.05 -10.20
C GLU A 500 -8.76 -11.98 -10.88
N GLN A 501 -8.43 -12.17 -12.16
CA GLN A 501 -7.70 -11.20 -12.96
C GLN A 501 -8.37 -9.83 -12.95
N LEU A 502 -7.55 -8.78 -12.92
CA LEU A 502 -8.02 -7.40 -12.98
C LEU A 502 -8.65 -7.10 -14.35
N PRO A 503 -9.77 -6.35 -14.41
CA PRO A 503 -10.48 -6.02 -15.65
C PRO A 503 -9.64 -5.36 -16.75
N SER A 504 -8.59 -4.63 -16.39
CA SER A 504 -7.69 -4.00 -17.35
C SER A 504 -6.29 -3.77 -16.78
N TRP A 505 -5.30 -3.69 -17.67
CA TRP A 505 -3.94 -3.30 -17.30
C TRP A 505 -3.88 -1.88 -16.71
N LYS A 506 -4.77 -0.97 -17.15
CA LYS A 506 -4.86 0.40 -16.62
C LYS A 506 -5.23 0.38 -15.14
N LEU A 507 -6.19 -0.46 -14.77
CA LEU A 507 -6.60 -0.61 -13.38
C LEU A 507 -5.48 -1.23 -12.52
N ALA A 508 -4.75 -2.23 -13.03
CA ALA A 508 -3.60 -2.79 -12.32
C ALA A 508 -2.52 -1.73 -12.07
N ARG A 509 -2.20 -0.94 -13.10
CA ARG A 509 -1.28 0.20 -13.02
C ARG A 509 -1.75 1.23 -12.00
N ASP A 510 -2.98 1.70 -12.11
CA ASP A 510 -3.53 2.77 -11.27
C ASP A 510 -3.62 2.32 -9.81
N LEU A 511 -3.91 1.03 -9.57
CA LEU A 511 -3.89 0.44 -8.25
C LEU A 511 -2.45 0.44 -7.69
N ILE A 512 -1.46 -0.08 -8.42
CA ILE A 512 -0.05 -0.04 -7.97
C ILE A 512 0.40 1.38 -7.68
N LYS A 513 0.16 2.33 -8.60
CA LYS A 513 0.47 3.75 -8.43
C LYS A 513 -0.13 4.32 -7.14
N THR A 514 -1.40 4.00 -6.88
CA THR A 514 -2.12 4.47 -5.70
C THR A 514 -1.55 3.86 -4.42
N LEU A 515 -1.30 2.55 -4.42
CA LEU A 515 -0.79 1.83 -3.25
C LEU A 515 0.62 2.28 -2.88
N THR A 516 1.53 2.42 -3.85
CA THR A 516 2.91 2.85 -3.61
C THR A 516 3.01 4.32 -3.21
N ALA A 517 2.12 5.18 -3.72
CA ALA A 517 2.07 6.58 -3.32
C ALA A 517 1.47 6.78 -1.92
N ARG A 518 0.50 5.97 -1.50
CA ARG A 518 -0.21 6.15 -0.22
C ARG A 518 0.47 5.46 0.95
N PHE A 519 1.00 4.26 0.74
CA PHE A 519 1.55 3.44 1.82
C PHE A 519 3.06 3.30 1.68
N ARG A 520 3.74 3.23 2.82
CA ARG A 520 5.20 3.04 2.93
C ARG A 520 5.62 1.56 2.92
N ILE A 521 4.70 0.66 2.59
CA ILE A 521 4.96 -0.78 2.54
C ILE A 521 6.06 -1.07 1.50
N PRO A 522 7.17 -1.75 1.87
CA PRO A 522 8.33 -1.90 0.98
C PRO A 522 8.09 -2.75 -0.26
N TYR A 523 7.36 -3.87 -0.13
CA TYR A 523 7.08 -4.78 -1.24
C TYR A 523 5.60 -5.10 -1.32
N ILE A 524 5.04 -4.98 -2.52
CA ILE A 524 3.62 -5.21 -2.79
C ILE A 524 3.49 -6.17 -3.97
N THR A 525 2.49 -7.05 -3.91
CA THR A 525 2.05 -7.87 -5.04
C THR A 525 0.54 -7.76 -5.18
N LEU A 526 0.05 -7.68 -6.42
CA LEU A 526 -1.34 -8.01 -6.74
C LEU A 526 -1.39 -9.51 -6.99
N THR A 527 -2.32 -10.23 -6.38
CA THR A 527 -2.32 -11.70 -6.40
C THR A 527 -3.69 -12.23 -6.79
N PRO A 528 -4.05 -12.25 -8.09
CA PRO A 528 -5.27 -12.87 -8.56
C PRO A 528 -5.20 -14.38 -8.44
N THR A 529 -6.36 -15.02 -8.21
CA THR A 529 -6.54 -16.45 -8.39
C THR A 529 -6.99 -16.73 -9.82
N PHE A 530 -6.46 -17.78 -10.44
CA PHE A 530 -6.82 -18.16 -11.79
C PHE A 530 -6.71 -19.66 -11.98
N SER A 531 -7.29 -20.18 -13.05
CA SER A 531 -7.31 -21.62 -13.34
C SER A 531 -6.77 -21.90 -14.74
N ILE A 532 -6.04 -22.99 -14.93
CA ILE A 532 -5.53 -23.42 -16.24
C ILE A 532 -6.24 -24.71 -16.65
N CYS A 533 -7.00 -24.63 -17.74
CA CYS A 533 -7.62 -25.78 -18.40
C CYS A 533 -6.62 -26.40 -19.39
N PRO A 534 -6.43 -27.73 -19.41
CA PRO A 534 -5.48 -28.37 -20.33
C PRO A 534 -5.86 -28.18 -21.80
N THR A 535 -7.15 -28.05 -22.11
CA THR A 535 -7.63 -27.86 -23.48
C THR A 535 -7.73 -26.39 -23.88
N HIS A 536 -8.17 -25.53 -22.96
CA HIS A 536 -8.53 -24.15 -23.29
C HIS A 536 -7.66 -23.07 -22.63
N GLY A 537 -6.62 -23.46 -21.90
CA GLY A 537 -5.70 -22.56 -21.22
C GLY A 537 -6.35 -21.77 -20.09
N TYR A 538 -5.94 -20.50 -19.97
CA TYR A 538 -6.28 -19.61 -18.87
C TYR A 538 -7.80 -19.43 -18.66
N ARG A 539 -8.21 -19.40 -17.39
CA ARG A 539 -9.56 -19.11 -16.89
C ARG A 539 -9.46 -18.15 -15.70
N ALA A 540 -10.28 -17.10 -15.73
CA ALA A 540 -10.33 -16.12 -14.66
C ALA A 540 -10.95 -16.72 -13.39
N GLY A 541 -10.30 -16.48 -12.25
CA GLY A 541 -10.77 -16.94 -10.95
C GLY A 541 -10.54 -18.43 -10.68
N GLU A 542 -10.99 -18.84 -9.50
CA GLU A 542 -11.03 -20.23 -9.07
C GLU A 542 -12.16 -20.98 -9.78
N GLN A 543 -11.81 -21.90 -10.67
CA GLN A 543 -12.75 -22.72 -11.43
C GLN A 543 -12.27 -24.17 -11.41
N PRO A 544 -12.70 -25.01 -10.44
CA PRO A 544 -12.23 -26.40 -10.32
C PRO A 544 -12.44 -27.22 -11.61
N GLU A 545 -13.50 -26.89 -12.37
CA GLU A 545 -13.81 -27.46 -13.68
C GLU A 545 -13.95 -26.35 -14.71
N CYS A 546 -13.51 -26.61 -15.94
CA CYS A 546 -13.61 -25.66 -17.03
C CYS A 546 -15.07 -25.52 -17.49
N THR A 547 -15.60 -24.30 -17.47
CA THR A 547 -16.98 -23.99 -17.92
C THR A 547 -17.26 -24.30 -19.40
N VAL A 548 -16.22 -24.59 -20.20
CA VAL A 548 -16.34 -24.87 -21.64
C VAL A 548 -16.30 -26.36 -21.97
N CYS A 549 -15.35 -27.14 -21.41
CA CYS A 549 -15.24 -28.59 -21.66
C CYS A 549 -15.62 -29.49 -20.48
N GLY A 550 -15.79 -28.96 -19.27
CA GLY A 550 -16.01 -29.76 -18.05
C GLY A 550 -14.76 -30.49 -17.52
N GLU A 551 -13.59 -30.32 -18.12
CA GLU A 551 -12.36 -30.92 -17.62
C GLU A 551 -11.87 -30.23 -16.34
N LEU A 552 -11.25 -31.01 -15.44
CA LEU A 552 -10.60 -30.49 -14.24
C LEU A 552 -9.48 -29.50 -14.62
N THR A 553 -9.44 -28.37 -13.93
CA THR A 553 -8.41 -27.35 -14.13
C THR A 553 -7.32 -27.43 -13.05
N LEU A 554 -6.21 -26.76 -13.29
CA LEU A 554 -5.22 -26.42 -12.26
C LEU A 554 -5.51 -25.02 -11.73
N VAL A 555 -6.03 -24.92 -10.51
CA VAL A 555 -6.21 -23.65 -9.81
C VAL A 555 -4.85 -23.18 -9.27
N TYR A 556 -4.42 -22.00 -9.69
CA TYR A 556 -3.19 -21.34 -9.26
C TYR A 556 -3.51 -20.14 -8.36
N SER A 557 -2.72 -20.02 -7.31
CA SER A 557 -2.61 -18.82 -6.48
C SER A 557 -1.16 -18.69 -6.00
N ARG A 558 -0.80 -17.54 -5.44
CA ARG A 558 0.44 -17.39 -4.69
C ARG A 558 0.28 -18.03 -3.32
N ILE A 559 1.20 -18.92 -2.95
CA ILE A 559 1.18 -19.61 -1.66
C ILE A 559 1.71 -18.71 -0.55
N VAL A 560 3.00 -18.37 -0.63
CA VAL A 560 3.70 -17.43 0.27
C VAL A 560 4.63 -16.48 -0.48
N GLY A 561 4.72 -16.64 -1.80
CA GLY A 561 5.51 -15.74 -2.63
C GLY A 561 5.65 -16.10 -4.10
N TYR A 562 5.44 -17.35 -4.46
CA TYR A 562 5.46 -17.81 -5.84
C TYR A 562 4.17 -18.57 -6.17
N PHE A 563 3.88 -18.72 -7.46
CA PHE A 563 2.67 -19.39 -7.93
C PHE A 563 2.86 -20.90 -7.98
N ARG A 564 1.91 -21.62 -7.39
CA ARG A 564 1.77 -23.07 -7.46
C ARG A 564 0.31 -23.50 -7.53
N PRO A 565 0.01 -24.66 -8.15
CA PRO A 565 -1.32 -25.25 -8.06
C PRO A 565 -1.73 -25.48 -6.61
N THR A 566 -2.95 -25.10 -6.22
CA THR A 566 -3.44 -25.21 -4.83
C THR A 566 -3.48 -26.65 -4.32
N ARG A 567 -3.61 -27.63 -5.23
CA ARG A 567 -3.55 -29.07 -4.90
C ARG A 567 -2.18 -29.54 -4.41
N ASP A 568 -1.11 -28.81 -4.74
CA ASP A 568 0.27 -29.16 -4.37
C ASP A 568 0.66 -28.54 -3.02
N TRP A 569 -0.24 -27.76 -2.40
CA TRP A 569 0.04 -27.05 -1.15
C TRP A 569 -0.05 -27.99 0.05
N ASN A 570 0.71 -27.66 1.10
CA ASN A 570 0.60 -28.38 2.36
C ASN A 570 -0.76 -28.10 3.05
N ARG A 571 -1.13 -28.96 3.99
CA ARG A 571 -2.44 -28.91 4.68
C ARG A 571 -2.72 -27.57 5.37
N GLY A 572 -1.70 -26.91 5.93
CA GLY A 572 -1.85 -25.60 6.56
C GLY A 572 -2.22 -24.54 5.54
N LYS A 573 -1.45 -24.47 4.44
CA LYS A 573 -1.69 -23.50 3.35
C LYS A 573 -2.97 -23.77 2.58
N SER A 574 -3.36 -25.03 2.38
CA SER A 574 -4.67 -25.35 1.80
C SER A 574 -5.81 -24.87 2.70
N LYS A 575 -5.70 -25.02 4.03
CA LYS A 575 -6.73 -24.51 4.95
C LYS A 575 -6.76 -22.99 4.99
N GLU A 576 -5.59 -22.34 5.00
CA GLU A 576 -5.48 -20.89 4.90
C GLU A 576 -6.18 -20.37 3.64
N PHE A 577 -5.94 -20.99 2.48
CA PHE A 577 -6.57 -20.63 1.22
C PHE A 577 -8.10 -20.68 1.30
N VAL A 578 -8.66 -21.74 1.89
CA VAL A 578 -10.12 -21.89 2.05
C VAL A 578 -10.73 -20.84 2.98
N GLN A 579 -10.00 -20.38 3.99
CA GLN A 579 -10.46 -19.34 4.92
C GLN A 579 -10.28 -17.93 4.38
N ARG A 580 -9.43 -17.75 3.37
CA ARG A 580 -9.00 -16.46 2.86
C ARG A 580 -10.16 -15.68 2.24
N LYS A 581 -10.40 -14.49 2.77
CA LYS A 581 -11.21 -13.46 2.12
C LYS A 581 -10.36 -12.74 1.08
N VAL A 582 -10.91 -12.55 -0.11
CA VAL A 582 -10.24 -11.81 -1.18
C VAL A 582 -10.50 -10.32 -1.02
N TYR A 583 -9.48 -9.51 -1.27
CA TYR A 583 -9.60 -8.07 -1.12
C TYR A 583 -10.40 -7.42 -2.26
N LYS A 584 -11.28 -6.50 -1.88
CA LYS A 584 -12.01 -5.55 -2.71
C LYS A 584 -11.28 -4.21 -2.71
N TYR A 585 -11.24 -3.56 -3.86
CA TYR A 585 -10.47 -2.33 -4.08
C TYR A 585 -11.34 -1.18 -4.62
N GLU A 586 -12.56 -1.47 -5.08
CA GLU A 586 -13.48 -0.54 -5.72
C GLU A 586 -13.92 0.57 -4.76
N THR A 587 -14.36 0.19 -3.55
CA THR A 587 -14.80 1.12 -2.50
C THR A 587 -13.70 2.09 -2.06
N GLY A 588 -12.45 1.62 -2.03
CA GLY A 588 -11.30 2.45 -1.68
C GLY A 588 -10.90 3.42 -2.79
N LEU A 589 -10.97 2.99 -4.06
CA LEU A 589 -10.73 3.87 -5.21
C LEU A 589 -11.81 4.97 -5.34
N GLU A 590 -13.07 4.64 -5.08
CA GLU A 590 -14.17 5.63 -5.07
C GLU A 590 -13.96 6.69 -3.99
N ARG A 591 -13.62 6.29 -2.76
CA ARG A 591 -13.28 7.23 -1.67
C ARG A 591 -12.13 8.17 -2.07
N LEU A 592 -11.06 7.62 -2.64
CA LEU A 592 -9.89 8.39 -3.07
C LEU A 592 -10.21 9.38 -4.21
N SER A 593 -11.06 9.00 -5.15
CA SER A 593 -11.50 9.90 -6.22
C SER A 593 -12.24 11.11 -5.65
N ASN A 594 -13.03 10.91 -4.59
CA ASN A 594 -13.75 11.97 -3.91
C ASN A 594 -12.82 12.87 -3.08
N ASP A 595 -11.84 12.29 -2.37
CA ASP A 595 -10.88 13.07 -1.57
C ASP A 595 -10.01 13.97 -2.45
N ASN A 596 -9.49 13.45 -3.58
CA ASN A 596 -8.72 14.24 -4.55
C ASN A 596 -9.56 15.36 -5.17
N LYS A 597 -10.83 15.08 -5.49
CA LYS A 597 -11.77 16.11 -5.99
C LYS A 597 -11.96 17.22 -4.94
N LEU A 598 -12.14 16.88 -3.68
CA LEU A 598 -12.32 17.86 -2.60
C LEU A 598 -11.06 18.71 -2.36
N GLN A 599 -9.86 18.11 -2.41
CA GLN A 599 -8.60 18.86 -2.29
C GLN A 599 -8.41 19.87 -3.43
N GLU A 600 -8.76 19.50 -4.66
CA GLU A 600 -8.66 20.42 -5.79
C GLU A 600 -9.69 21.56 -5.70
N LEU A 601 -10.91 21.25 -5.25
CA LEU A 601 -11.91 22.28 -4.97
C LEU A 601 -11.48 23.21 -3.82
N GLU A 602 -10.82 22.70 -2.77
CA GLU A 602 -10.28 23.54 -1.68
C GLU A 602 -9.24 24.54 -2.21
N LYS A 603 -8.34 24.13 -3.11
CA LYS A 603 -7.39 25.05 -3.75
C LYS A 603 -8.10 26.14 -4.55
N GLN A 604 -9.20 25.79 -5.24
CA GLN A 604 -10.02 26.78 -5.95
C GLN A 604 -10.70 27.75 -4.98
N VAL A 605 -11.18 27.29 -3.81
CA VAL A 605 -11.72 28.18 -2.76
C VAL A 605 -10.64 29.13 -2.25
N ALA A 606 -9.42 28.65 -2.01
CA ALA A 606 -8.32 29.48 -1.54
C ALA A 606 -7.90 30.58 -2.54
N ALA A 607 -8.20 30.40 -3.83
CA ALA A 607 -7.94 31.40 -4.87
C ALA A 607 -9.02 32.49 -4.98
N ILE A 608 -10.18 32.33 -4.32
CA ILE A 608 -11.27 33.32 -4.37
C ILE A 608 -10.90 34.57 -3.56
N GLN A 609 -11.10 35.72 -4.17
CA GLN A 609 -10.96 37.03 -3.54
C GLN A 609 -12.34 37.68 -3.35
N ASP A 610 -12.44 38.66 -2.44
CA ASP A 610 -13.62 39.50 -2.25
C ASP A 610 -14.89 38.70 -1.83
N LEU A 611 -14.76 37.89 -0.77
CA LEU A 611 -15.88 37.29 -0.03
C LEU A 611 -15.54 37.17 1.47
N PRO A 612 -15.61 38.28 2.23
CA PRO A 612 -15.27 38.30 3.64
C PRO A 612 -16.32 37.58 4.49
N VAL A 613 -15.87 36.67 5.37
CA VAL A 613 -16.71 35.97 6.35
C VAL A 613 -16.73 36.78 7.64
N ALA A 614 -17.90 37.29 7.98
CA ALA A 614 -18.12 38.09 9.18
C ALA A 614 -18.44 37.24 10.42
N GLY A 615 -18.89 35.99 10.20
CA GLY A 615 -19.09 35.02 11.25
C GLY A 615 -19.53 33.67 10.70
N TYR A 616 -19.35 32.61 11.50
CA TYR A 616 -19.69 31.25 11.08
C TYR A 616 -20.29 30.41 12.21
N ILE A 617 -21.53 29.98 12.03
CA ILE A 617 -22.22 29.04 12.92
C ILE A 617 -22.12 27.65 12.32
N LYS A 618 -21.39 26.76 13.01
CA LYS A 618 -21.14 25.38 12.55
C LYS A 618 -22.41 24.54 12.46
N SER A 619 -23.44 24.83 13.26
CA SER A 619 -24.68 24.05 13.28
C SER A 619 -25.90 24.86 13.73
N THR A 620 -27.01 24.72 13.01
CA THR A 620 -28.35 25.21 13.33
C THR A 620 -29.40 24.18 12.90
N LEU A 621 -30.57 24.20 13.53
CA LEU A 621 -31.72 23.33 13.23
C LEU A 621 -32.91 24.06 12.60
N SER A 622 -32.87 25.40 12.46
CA SER A 622 -34.04 26.21 12.09
C SER A 622 -33.88 27.08 10.84
N ASP A 623 -32.65 27.42 10.43
CA ASP A 623 -32.44 28.50 9.44
C ASP A 623 -32.49 28.07 7.97
N TYR A 624 -32.61 26.76 7.70
CA TYR A 624 -32.74 26.20 6.36
C TYR A 624 -34.03 25.38 6.23
N PRO A 625 -35.11 25.96 5.68
CA PRO A 625 -36.37 25.26 5.47
C PRO A 625 -36.21 23.98 4.65
N GLY A 626 -36.75 22.87 5.15
CA GLY A 626 -36.65 21.56 4.49
C GLY A 626 -35.35 20.79 4.76
N LYS A 627 -34.42 21.33 5.57
CA LYS A 627 -33.23 20.62 6.05
C LYS A 627 -33.27 20.53 7.58
N MET A 628 -32.98 19.34 8.13
CA MET A 628 -32.94 19.14 9.59
C MET A 628 -31.78 19.89 10.26
N GLN A 629 -30.66 20.06 9.55
CA GLN A 629 -29.45 20.69 10.07
C GLN A 629 -28.72 21.44 8.96
N ALA A 630 -28.17 22.61 9.29
CA ALA A 630 -27.33 23.40 8.39
C ALA A 630 -26.22 24.13 9.15
N SER A 631 -25.23 24.65 8.43
CA SER A 631 -24.29 25.66 8.94
C SER A 631 -24.66 27.04 8.37
N ILE A 632 -24.29 28.13 9.03
CA ILE A 632 -24.55 29.50 8.56
C ILE A 632 -23.24 30.26 8.42
N MET A 633 -22.97 30.79 7.23
CA MET A 633 -21.90 31.72 6.95
C MET A 633 -22.47 33.13 6.79
N PHE A 634 -22.01 34.06 7.62
CA PHE A 634 -22.35 35.47 7.51
C PHE A 634 -21.29 36.21 6.69
N THR A 635 -21.72 37.01 5.72
CA THR A 635 -20.85 37.91 4.95
C THR A 635 -20.77 39.29 5.61
N SER A 636 -19.65 40.01 5.42
CA SER A 636 -19.49 41.36 5.97
C SER A 636 -20.03 42.44 5.02
N ARG A 637 -20.37 43.61 5.57
CA ARG A 637 -20.89 44.79 4.88
C ARG A 637 -22.24 44.61 4.20
N CYS A 638 -23.06 45.67 4.23
CA CYS A 638 -24.35 45.71 3.55
C CYS A 638 -24.51 47.07 2.85
N ASN A 639 -24.96 47.08 1.60
CA ASN A 639 -25.17 48.31 0.84
C ASN A 639 -26.36 49.16 1.34
N LEU A 640 -27.33 48.54 2.03
CA LEU A 640 -28.43 49.27 2.65
C LEU A 640 -28.06 49.88 4.00
N ALA A 641 -27.18 49.24 4.76
CA ALA A 641 -26.72 49.69 6.08
C ALA A 641 -27.86 50.31 6.93
N CYS A 642 -28.95 49.55 7.09
CA CYS A 642 -30.16 50.06 7.72
C CYS A 642 -29.86 50.47 9.18
N PRO A 643 -30.22 51.70 9.62
CA PRO A 643 -29.89 52.18 10.96
C PRO A 643 -30.37 51.27 12.11
N TRP A 644 -31.47 50.54 11.88
CA TRP A 644 -32.08 49.61 12.84
C TRP A 644 -31.58 48.16 12.73
N CYS A 645 -30.55 47.89 11.94
CA CYS A 645 -30.05 46.52 11.75
C CYS A 645 -29.40 45.98 13.04
N HIS A 646 -29.88 44.84 13.56
CA HIS A 646 -29.33 44.17 14.73
C HIS A 646 -27.96 43.50 14.49
N ASN A 647 -27.54 43.41 13.23
CA ASN A 647 -26.23 42.90 12.81
C ASN A 647 -25.24 44.05 12.53
N GLY A 648 -25.27 45.10 13.34
CA GLY A 648 -24.45 46.30 13.21
C GLY A 648 -22.95 46.01 12.98
N PRO A 649 -22.31 45.17 13.81
CA PRO A 649 -20.91 44.77 13.64
C PRO A 649 -20.61 44.21 12.23
N LEU A 650 -21.41 43.25 11.76
CA LEU A 650 -21.25 42.64 10.43
C LEU A 650 -21.38 43.68 9.32
N VAL A 651 -22.34 44.60 9.45
CA VAL A 651 -22.61 45.67 8.47
C VAL A 651 -21.49 46.71 8.42
N GLN A 652 -20.87 47.02 9.57
CA GLN A 652 -19.71 47.93 9.67
C GLN A 652 -18.42 47.29 9.12
N GLY A 653 -18.44 45.99 8.85
CA GLY A 653 -17.33 45.25 8.26
C GLY A 653 -16.42 44.57 9.26
N GLU A 654 -16.87 44.42 10.51
CA GLU A 654 -16.19 43.54 11.47
C GLU A 654 -16.24 42.10 10.94
N CYS A 655 -15.10 41.42 10.99
CA CYS A 655 -14.96 40.04 10.52
C CYS A 655 -14.28 39.19 11.57
N ASP A 656 -14.72 37.94 11.68
CA ASP A 656 -14.03 36.89 12.45
C ASP A 656 -12.77 36.43 11.71
N ASP A 657 -11.88 35.72 12.41
CA ASP A 657 -10.68 35.08 11.83
C ASP A 657 -11.00 33.87 10.92
N VAL A 658 -12.29 33.54 10.72
CA VAL A 658 -12.73 32.40 9.91
C VAL A 658 -12.67 32.76 8.43
N THR A 659 -12.07 31.91 7.60
CA THR A 659 -12.02 32.11 6.14
C THR A 659 -13.05 31.26 5.40
N ILE A 660 -13.32 31.59 4.13
CA ILE A 660 -14.14 30.73 3.25
C ILE A 660 -13.55 29.33 3.04
N VAL A 661 -12.22 29.18 3.19
CA VAL A 661 -11.54 27.88 3.14
C VAL A 661 -11.92 27.06 4.38
N ASP A 662 -11.94 27.68 5.57
CA ASP A 662 -12.34 27.00 6.80
C ASP A 662 -13.81 26.59 6.79
N VAL A 663 -14.69 27.45 6.24
CA VAL A 663 -16.10 27.11 5.99
C VAL A 663 -16.20 25.91 5.05
N PHE A 664 -15.45 25.90 3.95
CA PHE A 664 -15.44 24.80 2.98
C PHE A 664 -14.95 23.49 3.60
N ARG A 665 -13.84 23.52 4.35
CA ARG A 665 -13.26 22.36 5.04
C ARG A 665 -14.23 21.77 6.08
N HIS A 666 -14.92 22.64 6.81
CA HIS A 666 -15.93 22.20 7.76
C HIS A 666 -17.16 21.61 7.06
N ILE A 667 -17.77 22.31 6.11
CA ILE A 667 -19.01 21.83 5.49
C ILE A 667 -18.78 20.52 4.71
N THR A 668 -17.62 20.36 4.08
CA THR A 668 -17.27 19.14 3.37
C THR A 668 -16.94 17.96 4.30
N SER A 669 -16.59 18.19 5.57
CA SER A 669 -16.44 17.09 6.56
C SER A 669 -17.76 16.72 7.26
N THR A 670 -18.78 17.56 7.17
CA THR A 670 -20.09 17.29 7.81
C THR A 670 -20.95 16.32 6.99
N SER A 671 -21.81 15.55 7.67
CA SER A 671 -22.79 14.66 7.02
C SER A 671 -23.99 15.42 6.43
N HIS A 672 -24.36 16.58 6.97
CA HIS A 672 -25.56 17.31 6.56
C HIS A 672 -25.39 18.12 5.27
N LYS A 673 -24.14 18.47 4.88
CA LYS A 673 -23.80 19.10 3.59
C LYS A 673 -24.73 20.24 3.18
N SER A 674 -25.11 21.10 4.13
CA SER A 674 -26.10 22.17 3.94
C SER A 674 -25.60 23.49 4.54
N LEU A 675 -25.49 24.53 3.72
CA LEU A 675 -24.93 25.84 4.09
C LEU A 675 -25.93 26.96 3.79
N VAL A 676 -26.13 27.84 4.76
CA VAL A 676 -26.85 29.12 4.62
C VAL A 676 -25.83 30.23 4.44
N VAL A 677 -25.89 30.96 3.33
CA VAL A 677 -25.08 32.15 3.07
C VAL A 677 -25.94 33.37 3.35
N SER A 678 -25.63 34.07 4.43
CA SER A 678 -26.42 35.18 4.98
C SER A 678 -25.51 36.32 5.47
N GLY A 679 -25.99 37.20 6.36
CA GLY A 679 -25.20 38.28 6.98
C GLY A 679 -25.51 39.65 6.40
N GLY A 680 -24.48 40.44 6.07
CA GLY A 680 -24.61 41.79 5.52
C GLY A 680 -25.43 41.83 4.22
N GLU A 681 -24.79 41.86 3.07
CA GLU A 681 -25.45 41.57 1.80
C GLU A 681 -24.52 40.70 0.95
N PRO A 682 -24.75 39.38 0.87
CA PRO A 682 -23.88 38.49 0.11
C PRO A 682 -23.68 38.91 -1.34
N THR A 683 -24.73 39.43 -1.99
CA THR A 683 -24.73 39.69 -3.44
C THR A 683 -23.89 40.90 -3.87
N ILE A 684 -23.30 41.67 -2.94
CA ILE A 684 -22.37 42.76 -3.30
C ILE A 684 -20.93 42.26 -3.52
N HIS A 685 -20.62 41.05 -3.07
CA HIS A 685 -19.27 40.49 -3.05
C HIS A 685 -18.97 39.74 -4.35
N LYS A 686 -17.86 40.06 -5.02
CA LYS A 686 -17.50 39.42 -6.30
C LYS A 686 -17.17 37.93 -6.13
N GLY A 687 -16.68 37.54 -4.96
CA GLY A 687 -16.32 36.16 -4.65
C GLY A 687 -17.51 35.24 -4.42
N LEU A 688 -18.75 35.76 -4.29
CA LEU A 688 -19.94 34.94 -4.04
C LEU A 688 -20.17 33.88 -5.13
N LEU A 689 -20.28 34.31 -6.40
CA LEU A 689 -20.61 33.39 -7.50
C LEU A 689 -19.56 32.28 -7.70
N PRO A 690 -18.24 32.56 -7.73
CA PRO A 690 -17.22 31.51 -7.73
C PRO A 690 -17.37 30.53 -6.55
N PHE A 691 -17.65 31.03 -5.35
CA PHE A 691 -17.78 30.19 -4.17
C PHE A 691 -19.00 29.27 -4.26
N LEU A 692 -20.15 29.81 -4.69
CA LEU A 692 -21.37 29.01 -4.89
C LEU A 692 -21.18 27.90 -5.93
N ARG A 693 -20.45 28.15 -7.03
CA ARG A 693 -20.11 27.12 -8.02
C ARG A 693 -19.31 25.98 -7.41
N ILE A 694 -18.29 26.31 -6.62
CA ILE A 694 -17.44 25.31 -5.95
C ILE A 694 -18.27 24.50 -4.95
N LEU A 695 -19.12 25.15 -4.16
CA LEU A 695 -20.01 24.46 -3.22
C LEU A 695 -20.97 23.51 -3.93
N LYS A 696 -21.56 23.89 -5.08
CA LYS A 696 -22.39 22.98 -5.89
C LYS A 696 -21.59 21.82 -6.48
N ALA A 697 -20.35 22.05 -6.93
CA ALA A 697 -19.46 20.99 -7.42
C ALA A 697 -19.07 19.98 -6.32
N ALA A 698 -19.05 20.44 -5.06
CA ALA A 698 -18.88 19.64 -3.85
C ALA A 698 -20.20 19.07 -3.28
N GLU A 699 -21.30 19.18 -4.05
CA GLU A 699 -22.63 18.64 -3.70
C GLU A 699 -23.21 19.21 -2.39
N ILE A 700 -22.85 20.45 -2.04
CA ILE A 700 -23.41 21.16 -0.90
C ILE A 700 -24.76 21.77 -1.29
N SER A 701 -25.75 21.60 -0.42
CA SER A 701 -27.05 22.26 -0.54
C SER A 701 -27.00 23.68 0.02
N ILE A 702 -27.51 24.66 -0.72
CA ILE A 702 -27.24 26.08 -0.46
C ILE A 702 -28.52 26.89 -0.32
N LYS A 703 -28.64 27.61 0.80
CA LYS A 703 -29.62 28.67 1.00
C LYS A 703 -28.94 30.03 0.92
N LEU A 704 -29.48 30.96 0.13
CA LEU A 704 -28.96 32.32 0.01
C LEU A 704 -29.96 33.34 0.57
N ASP A 705 -29.52 34.17 1.51
CA ASP A 705 -30.30 35.29 2.03
C ASP A 705 -29.82 36.60 1.35
N SER A 706 -30.75 37.46 0.90
CA SER A 706 -30.45 38.74 0.23
C SER A 706 -31.47 39.83 0.56
N ASN A 707 -31.08 41.09 0.44
CA ASN A 707 -31.95 42.27 0.49
C ASN A 707 -32.52 42.67 -0.89
N GLY A 708 -32.15 41.95 -1.95
CA GLY A 708 -32.71 42.09 -3.31
C GLY A 708 -32.24 43.30 -4.10
N THR A 709 -31.19 43.99 -3.69
CA THR A 709 -30.67 45.17 -4.41
C THR A 709 -29.82 44.84 -5.65
N SER A 710 -29.44 43.57 -5.84
CA SER A 710 -28.54 43.11 -6.91
C SER A 710 -29.23 42.09 -7.85
N PRO A 711 -30.22 42.50 -8.66
CA PRO A 711 -30.97 41.58 -9.53
C PRO A 711 -30.10 40.84 -10.55
N GLU A 712 -29.02 41.45 -11.05
CA GLU A 712 -28.12 40.80 -12.01
C GLU A 712 -27.38 39.60 -11.41
N VAL A 713 -26.97 39.68 -10.14
CA VAL A 713 -26.32 38.57 -9.43
C VAL A 713 -27.33 37.45 -9.18
N LEU A 714 -28.55 37.79 -8.74
CA LEU A 714 -29.62 36.80 -8.55
C LEU A 714 -29.99 36.10 -9.86
N LYS A 715 -30.09 36.84 -10.97
CA LYS A 715 -30.31 36.28 -12.30
C LYS A 715 -29.24 35.24 -12.65
N GLN A 716 -27.98 35.53 -12.37
CA GLN A 716 -26.88 34.60 -12.61
C GLN A 716 -26.97 33.37 -11.70
N VAL A 717 -27.22 33.56 -10.40
CA VAL A 717 -27.45 32.49 -9.42
C VAL A 717 -28.51 31.49 -9.90
N PHE A 718 -29.63 31.99 -10.42
CA PHE A 718 -30.69 31.12 -10.94
C PHE A 718 -30.36 30.49 -12.29
N SER A 719 -29.77 31.24 -13.22
CA SER A 719 -29.41 30.70 -14.54
C SER A 719 -28.38 29.56 -14.47
N GLU A 720 -27.55 29.56 -13.44
CA GLU A 720 -26.52 28.55 -13.19
C GLU A 720 -26.95 27.50 -12.15
N ASN A 721 -28.19 27.54 -11.64
CA ASN A 721 -28.72 26.65 -10.60
C ASN A 721 -27.84 26.55 -9.34
N LEU A 722 -27.36 27.70 -8.85
CA LEU A 722 -26.36 27.76 -7.78
C LEU A 722 -26.91 27.66 -6.35
N VAL A 723 -28.24 27.66 -6.17
CA VAL A 723 -28.88 27.65 -4.85
C VAL A 723 -30.11 26.74 -4.88
N ASP A 724 -30.45 26.16 -3.72
CA ASP A 724 -31.64 25.31 -3.57
C ASP A 724 -32.74 26.00 -2.74
N PHE A 725 -32.42 27.12 -2.08
CA PHE A 725 -33.40 27.96 -1.40
C PHE A 725 -32.96 29.44 -1.42
N VAL A 726 -33.90 30.37 -1.56
CA VAL A 726 -33.61 31.82 -1.43
C VAL A 726 -34.53 32.49 -0.43
N ALA A 727 -33.97 33.24 0.51
CA ALA A 727 -34.73 34.17 1.32
C ALA A 727 -34.43 35.61 0.90
N MET A 728 -35.46 36.43 0.73
CA MET A 728 -35.29 37.85 0.44
C MET A 728 -36.01 38.73 1.46
N ASP A 729 -35.29 39.70 2.02
CA ASP A 729 -35.86 40.70 2.89
C ASP A 729 -36.44 41.88 2.09
N ILE A 730 -37.76 42.01 2.07
CA ILE A 730 -38.48 43.22 1.65
C ILE A 730 -38.60 44.13 2.86
N LYS A 731 -38.06 45.35 2.80
CA LYS A 731 -37.93 46.20 4.00
C LYS A 731 -39.20 46.99 4.32
N CYS A 732 -40.00 47.36 3.31
CA CYS A 732 -41.27 48.10 3.41
C CYS A 732 -41.90 48.25 2.00
N ALA A 733 -42.89 49.13 1.83
CA ALA A 733 -43.35 49.55 0.50
C ALA A 733 -42.21 50.20 -0.31
N LEU A 734 -42.12 49.92 -1.62
CA LEU A 734 -41.00 50.36 -2.48
C LEU A 734 -40.75 51.87 -2.46
N GLU A 735 -41.81 52.66 -2.32
CA GLU A 735 -41.79 54.12 -2.26
C GLU A 735 -41.16 54.64 -0.94
N ASN A 736 -41.28 53.85 0.12
CA ASN A 736 -40.85 54.18 1.48
C ASN A 736 -39.45 53.67 1.84
N TYR A 737 -38.74 52.97 0.94
CA TYR A 737 -37.42 52.40 1.22
C TYR A 737 -36.41 53.41 1.78
N LYS A 738 -36.41 54.66 1.29
CA LYS A 738 -35.52 55.70 1.82
C LYS A 738 -35.84 56.06 3.28
N ARG A 739 -37.13 56.08 3.64
CA ARG A 739 -37.60 56.36 5.00
C ARG A 739 -37.17 55.26 5.95
N VAL A 740 -37.36 54.00 5.55
CA VAL A 740 -37.11 52.84 6.43
C VAL A 740 -35.63 52.45 6.48
N THR A 741 -34.94 52.40 5.34
CA THR A 741 -33.53 51.93 5.31
C THR A 741 -32.51 53.05 5.43
N GLY A 742 -32.92 54.31 5.31
CA GLY A 742 -32.02 55.46 5.22
C GLY A 742 -31.31 55.61 3.86
N LYS A 743 -31.49 54.65 2.93
CA LYS A 743 -30.85 54.65 1.60
C LYS A 743 -31.89 54.72 0.48
N LYS A 744 -31.58 55.48 -0.56
CA LYS A 744 -32.42 55.56 -1.76
C LYS A 744 -32.08 54.39 -2.69
N VAL A 745 -33.01 53.46 -2.85
CA VAL A 745 -32.94 52.35 -3.82
C VAL A 745 -33.89 52.64 -4.97
N LYS A 746 -33.55 52.23 -6.20
CA LYS A 746 -34.47 52.32 -7.33
C LYS A 746 -35.53 51.22 -7.20
N PRO A 747 -36.84 51.52 -7.13
CA PRO A 747 -37.91 50.51 -7.01
C PRO A 747 -37.80 49.38 -8.04
N LYS A 748 -37.47 49.72 -9.29
CA LYS A 748 -37.30 48.76 -10.39
C LYS A 748 -36.26 47.66 -10.12
N LEU A 749 -35.23 47.91 -9.31
CA LEU A 749 -34.23 46.90 -8.99
C LEU A 749 -34.81 45.83 -8.04
N LEU A 750 -35.60 46.27 -7.07
CA LEU A 750 -36.26 45.40 -6.09
C LEU A 750 -37.38 44.61 -6.76
N GLU A 751 -38.17 45.26 -7.62
CA GLU A 751 -39.19 44.59 -8.46
C GLU A 751 -38.55 43.49 -9.31
N ALA A 752 -37.44 43.80 -10.00
CA ALA A 752 -36.73 42.82 -10.81
C ALA A 752 -36.24 41.62 -9.98
N SER A 753 -35.67 41.84 -8.79
CA SER A 753 -35.25 40.75 -7.89
C SER A 753 -36.42 39.89 -7.41
N ILE A 754 -37.54 40.52 -7.04
CA ILE A 754 -38.75 39.83 -6.59
C ILE A 754 -39.33 38.97 -7.72
N ASP A 755 -39.43 39.51 -8.93
CA ASP A 755 -39.92 38.79 -10.09
C ASP A 755 -38.99 37.63 -10.50
N LEU A 756 -37.67 37.84 -10.44
CA LEU A 756 -36.67 36.78 -10.66
C LEU A 756 -36.83 35.64 -9.66
N ILE A 757 -36.95 35.95 -8.36
CA ILE A 757 -37.13 34.93 -7.32
C ILE A 757 -38.43 34.14 -7.55
N LYS A 758 -39.55 34.83 -7.80
CA LYS A 758 -40.86 34.19 -8.02
C LYS A 758 -40.91 33.31 -9.27
N SER A 759 -40.16 33.68 -10.31
CA SER A 759 -40.10 32.93 -11.58
C SER A 759 -38.94 31.92 -11.64
N SER A 760 -38.08 31.85 -10.63
CA SER A 760 -36.87 31.01 -10.63
C SER A 760 -37.14 29.51 -10.60
N GLY A 761 -38.28 29.07 -10.06
CA GLY A 761 -38.55 27.66 -9.76
C GLY A 761 -37.83 27.12 -8.52
N VAL A 762 -37.00 27.93 -7.85
CA VAL A 762 -36.33 27.59 -6.59
C VAL A 762 -37.26 27.89 -5.41
N PRO A 763 -37.37 27.01 -4.40
CA PRO A 763 -38.07 27.33 -3.16
C PRO A 763 -37.59 28.67 -2.54
N TYR A 764 -38.54 29.53 -2.15
CA TYR A 764 -38.20 30.86 -1.64
C TYR A 764 -39.06 31.32 -0.48
N GLU A 765 -38.55 32.32 0.25
CA GLU A 765 -39.26 33.02 1.32
C GLU A 765 -39.01 34.53 1.24
N PHE A 766 -40.09 35.33 1.28
CA PHE A 766 -39.98 36.78 1.45
C PHE A 766 -40.24 37.14 2.90
N ARG A 767 -39.40 38.03 3.44
CA ARG A 767 -39.39 38.42 4.86
C ARG A 767 -39.47 39.93 5.02
N THR A 768 -40.06 40.41 6.09
CA THR A 768 -40.03 41.84 6.48
C THR A 768 -39.85 41.97 7.98
N THR A 769 -38.90 42.81 8.41
CA THR A 769 -38.75 43.16 9.82
C THR A 769 -39.70 44.29 10.18
N VAL A 770 -40.56 44.08 11.17
CA VAL A 770 -41.52 45.07 11.66
C VAL A 770 -40.81 45.99 12.65
N VAL A 771 -40.29 47.10 12.13
CA VAL A 771 -39.58 48.10 12.93
C VAL A 771 -40.59 49.12 13.48
N PRO A 772 -40.68 49.29 14.82
CA PRO A 772 -41.59 50.26 15.43
C PRO A 772 -41.41 51.64 14.79
N GLU A 773 -42.50 52.39 14.62
CA GLU A 773 -42.53 53.76 14.07
C GLU A 773 -42.02 53.93 12.61
N LEU A 774 -41.33 52.94 12.04
CA LEU A 774 -40.78 52.98 10.68
C LEU A 774 -41.52 52.09 9.69
N VAL A 775 -42.08 50.96 10.12
CA VAL A 775 -42.84 50.07 9.22
C VAL A 775 -44.27 50.04 9.72
N ASP A 776 -45.18 50.64 8.95
CA ASP A 776 -46.60 50.66 9.28
C ASP A 776 -47.37 49.51 8.61
N VAL A 777 -48.67 49.41 8.91
CA VAL A 777 -49.52 48.35 8.38
C VAL A 777 -49.67 48.44 6.85
N GLU A 778 -49.64 49.66 6.28
CA GLU A 778 -49.71 49.86 4.82
C GLU A 778 -48.44 49.35 4.13
N ASP A 779 -47.27 49.61 4.72
CA ASP A 779 -45.97 49.06 4.26
C ASP A 779 -45.98 47.53 4.25
N LEU A 780 -46.57 46.90 5.27
CA LEU A 780 -46.66 45.44 5.38
C LEU A 780 -47.64 44.84 4.36
N PHE A 781 -48.79 45.48 4.13
CA PHE A 781 -49.72 45.08 3.07
C PHE A 781 -49.06 45.14 1.69
N GLU A 782 -48.31 46.21 1.42
CA GLU A 782 -47.62 46.37 0.15
C GLU A 782 -46.47 45.37 -0.02
N ALA A 783 -45.67 45.14 1.03
CA ALA A 783 -44.64 44.10 1.02
C ALA A 783 -45.23 42.70 0.76
N LYS A 784 -46.41 42.40 1.35
CA LYS A 784 -47.14 41.14 1.12
C LYS A 784 -47.72 41.05 -0.29
N ARG A 785 -48.17 42.17 -0.86
CA ARG A 785 -48.62 42.25 -2.25
C ARG A 785 -47.47 41.89 -3.20
N LEU A 786 -46.31 42.50 -2.99
CA LEU A 786 -45.10 42.28 -3.79
C LEU A 786 -44.63 40.80 -3.71
N SER A 787 -44.65 40.23 -2.50
CA SER A 787 -44.22 38.85 -2.27
C SER A 787 -45.15 37.78 -2.88
N GLY A 788 -46.32 38.15 -3.41
CA GLY A 788 -47.28 37.22 -3.98
C GLY A 788 -48.15 36.52 -2.93
N LYS A 789 -48.51 37.22 -1.84
CA LYS A 789 -49.43 36.83 -0.75
C LYS A 789 -48.84 36.02 0.41
N LYS A 790 -47.57 35.61 0.36
CA LYS A 790 -46.86 34.98 1.50
C LYS A 790 -45.72 35.88 1.94
N LEU A 791 -45.77 36.38 3.16
CA LEU A 791 -44.74 37.24 3.74
C LEU A 791 -44.50 36.79 5.19
N THR A 792 -43.26 36.48 5.52
CA THR A 792 -42.85 36.16 6.89
C THR A 792 -42.47 37.45 7.61
N MET A 793 -43.23 37.81 8.63
CA MET A 793 -42.92 38.97 9.46
C MET A 793 -41.92 38.58 10.57
N GLN A 794 -40.93 39.44 10.80
CA GLN A 794 -39.91 39.27 11.83
C GLN A 794 -40.00 40.42 12.84
N LYS A 795 -39.83 40.11 14.13
CA LYS A 795 -39.73 41.12 15.18
C LYS A 795 -38.44 41.92 15.04
N PHE A 796 -38.55 43.24 15.21
CA PHE A 796 -37.39 44.07 15.49
C PHE A 796 -36.74 43.60 16.79
N ARG A 797 -35.40 43.50 16.79
CA ARG A 797 -34.60 43.13 17.96
C ARG A 797 -33.80 44.33 18.41
N ASN A 798 -34.09 44.82 19.60
CA ASN A 798 -33.33 45.87 20.26
C ASN A 798 -32.13 45.25 21.00
N GLY A 799 -30.99 45.92 20.96
CA GLY A 799 -29.77 45.45 21.61
C GLY A 799 -28.56 46.34 21.33
N GLU A 800 -27.45 46.01 21.98
CA GLU A 800 -26.19 46.75 21.84
C GLU A 800 -25.60 46.65 20.43
N THR A 801 -25.96 45.62 19.67
CA THR A 801 -25.48 45.33 18.31
C THR A 801 -26.21 46.09 17.21
N LEU A 802 -27.15 46.99 17.54
CA LEU A 802 -27.80 47.87 16.57
C LEU A 802 -26.81 48.82 15.89
N LEU A 803 -27.00 49.07 14.58
CA LEU A 803 -26.09 49.91 13.79
C LEU A 803 -26.07 51.39 14.20
N ASP A 804 -27.24 52.00 14.48
CA ASP A 804 -27.37 53.38 14.98
C ASP A 804 -27.99 53.35 16.37
N GLU A 805 -27.27 53.93 17.34
CA GLU A 805 -27.64 53.94 18.75
C GLU A 805 -29.00 54.60 19.02
N LYS A 806 -29.46 55.49 18.13
CA LYS A 806 -30.78 56.14 18.27
C LYS A 806 -31.92 55.13 18.31
N PHE A 807 -31.79 54.01 17.59
CA PHE A 807 -32.80 52.95 17.56
C PHE A 807 -32.82 52.08 18.82
N ARG A 808 -31.83 52.23 19.73
CA ARG A 808 -31.88 51.58 21.05
C ARG A 808 -32.99 52.12 21.95
N THR A 809 -33.51 53.31 21.63
CA THR A 809 -34.66 53.90 22.34
C THR A 809 -36.01 53.32 21.92
N PHE A 810 -36.07 52.56 20.82
CA PHE A 810 -37.31 51.96 20.32
C PHE A 810 -37.65 50.72 21.16
N GLN A 811 -38.90 50.61 21.59
CA GLN A 811 -39.37 49.42 22.30
C GLN A 811 -39.71 48.32 21.30
N GLU A 812 -39.25 47.09 21.56
CA GLU A 812 -39.70 45.93 20.80
C GLU A 812 -41.22 45.77 20.96
N HIS A 813 -41.90 45.35 19.89
CA HIS A 813 -43.30 44.95 19.98
C HIS A 813 -43.43 43.78 20.96
N THR A 814 -44.36 43.86 21.90
CA THR A 814 -44.77 42.71 22.70
C THR A 814 -45.31 41.59 21.80
N ASP A 815 -45.35 40.35 22.31
CA ASP A 815 -45.89 39.22 21.56
C ASP A 815 -47.34 39.49 21.10
N GLU A 816 -48.16 40.08 21.97
CA GLU A 816 -49.55 40.44 21.65
C GLU A 816 -49.65 41.53 20.57
N GLU A 817 -48.80 42.57 20.61
CA GLU A 817 -48.79 43.64 19.60
C GLU A 817 -48.31 43.12 18.24
N PHE A 818 -47.29 42.27 18.25
CA PHE A 818 -46.78 41.67 17.03
C PHE A 818 -47.80 40.71 16.42
N ASP A 819 -48.43 39.85 17.21
CA ASP A 819 -49.46 38.92 16.73
C ASP A 819 -50.70 39.67 16.20
N LYS A 820 -51.03 40.82 16.79
CA LYS A 820 -52.08 41.72 16.28
C LYS A 820 -51.69 42.31 14.91
N LEU A 821 -50.45 42.75 14.73
CA LEU A 821 -49.97 43.23 13.42
C LEU A 821 -49.93 42.10 12.39
N VAL A 822 -49.47 40.91 12.80
CA VAL A 822 -49.46 39.73 11.94
C VAL A 822 -50.87 39.36 11.49
N SER A 823 -51.84 39.33 12.41
CA SER A 823 -53.24 39.01 12.08
C SER A 823 -53.95 40.09 11.26
N GLN A 824 -53.56 41.36 11.37
CA GLN A 824 -54.07 42.42 10.51
C GLN A 824 -53.61 42.27 9.05
N VAL A 825 -52.39 41.76 8.86
CA VAL A 825 -51.77 41.60 7.54
C VAL A 825 -52.00 40.21 6.96
N ALA A 826 -52.27 39.19 7.79
CA ALA A 826 -52.56 37.79 7.42
C ALA A 826 -53.79 37.66 6.49
#